data_AF-A0A7C6GBF4-F1
#
_entry.id   AF-A0A7C6GBF4-F1
#
_cell.length_a   1.000
_cell.length_b   1.000
_cell.length_c   1.000
_cell.angle_alpha   90.00
_cell.angle_beta   90.00
_cell.angle_gamma   90.00
#
_symmetry.space_group_name_H-M   'P 1'
#
loop_
_entity.id
_entity.type
_entity.pdbx_description
1 polymer ?
#
loop_
_entity_poly.entity_id
_entity_poly.type
_entity_poly.pdbx_seq_one_letter_code
_entity_poly.pdbx_strand_id
1 'polypeptide(L)'
;MKKGFTLVELLAVIVILVILSSLVIPSVFKMIRNAKENSYNILIDSFENNARLYVSRHRDEIEKHLDTYNYYSLSLNDLKEDNLLKLPVKDPRSDEEIDLTKKIFVVRETKKTLSICYEDRGCYAPIFLVDKLTESTNVVSGTTPGLHFNYSNNTYYYRGLNPKNWIEFNDSLWRIVKINNDDSIKIIYEGKRKGEGTEQNGNIGNGTFDNSNTNEYKSSVSIATRLQNWYNSNISENNKAKVQTNKWCVGKIGYSTSGVTKSTFLNNECVTQTTNLSIGLLNGSDYLYASLDNNCLTAYKTSGDNGISCKNDNYLYKNFYNYWTLTPDNNSTKVWTVNSVGSLGAPVDANTTIHTRPVINLKGNIYIDRGTGEFDNPYVIKDIVSVDREKPVITLLGDNLINLYVGEEYVDAGATAIDNVDGDITDKIIKISNLNINKPGTYKIEYVVSDFSGNKTSIKRIIDVREKSIANAPILAEGMIPIKWNGTTWVNTSLSDSEWYNYDEMMWANAKTADGSMWVWIPRYIYRITSGWHSSSTGTIEVQFSKGIDDTLGGTVTLVNTGRATDSNGTWTSHPAFTFGGVELTGIWVGKFESSNDGSNNVKIVPGVISWRYISVNNIFNKVRSMETNSIYGWGTSGNGIDTHMMKNTEWGAVAYLSKSQYGNPNEIWNNSNTSNKTGCAGSGVNATNESICNEYHTTDGVKASTTGNITGIYDMSGGAWEYLSAYVDNSHVYLTVYGESAYISHSKYKDVYEVAETDNQTENYKLTISSKGDALYETSNVGTGSTSWYGDYSYMANNSNPWFIRGGYYGSGASAGPFNFEYFMGAEFGGGYGFRAVLSVGEGL
;
A
#
# COMPACT_ATOMS: atom_id res chain seq x y z
N MET A 1 -14.15 -50.99 0.60
CA MET A 1 -13.62 -51.18 -0.77
C MET A 1 -13.72 -49.85 -1.52
N LYS A 2 -12.63 -49.10 -1.63
CA LYS A 2 -12.57 -47.96 -2.56
C LYS A 2 -12.33 -48.54 -3.94
N LYS A 3 -13.29 -48.39 -4.87
CA LYS A 3 -13.13 -48.83 -6.26
C LYS A 3 -11.97 -48.04 -6.87
N GLY A 4 -10.86 -48.72 -7.13
CA GLY A 4 -9.78 -48.15 -7.93
C GLY A 4 -10.26 -47.94 -9.37
N PHE A 5 -9.65 -46.97 -10.05
CA PHE A 5 -9.93 -46.68 -11.45
C PHE A 5 -9.78 -47.93 -12.32
N THR A 6 -10.72 -48.10 -13.24
CA THR A 6 -10.65 -49.15 -14.26
C THR A 6 -9.55 -48.83 -15.27
N LEU A 7 -8.99 -49.84 -15.92
CA LEU A 7 -7.95 -49.69 -16.94
C LEU A 7 -8.36 -48.72 -18.07
N VAL A 8 -9.66 -48.68 -18.37
CA VAL A 8 -10.26 -47.81 -19.40
C VAL A 8 -10.24 -46.34 -18.95
N GLU A 9 -10.54 -46.06 -17.69
CA GLU A 9 -10.46 -44.71 -17.13
C GLU A 9 -9.00 -44.22 -17.07
N LEU A 10 -8.05 -45.10 -16.75
CA LEU A 10 -6.62 -44.75 -16.77
C LEU A 10 -6.14 -44.39 -18.18
N LEU A 11 -6.54 -45.17 -19.19
CA LEU A 11 -6.22 -44.89 -20.59
C LEU A 11 -6.86 -43.59 -21.09
N ALA A 12 -8.11 -43.31 -20.71
CA ALA A 12 -8.78 -42.06 -21.05
C ALA A 12 -8.05 -40.84 -20.47
N VAL A 13 -7.60 -40.93 -19.21
CA VAL A 13 -6.81 -39.87 -18.56
C VAL A 13 -5.48 -39.65 -19.29
N ILE A 14 -4.77 -40.71 -19.66
CA ILE A 14 -3.49 -40.61 -20.40
C ILE A 14 -3.71 -39.93 -21.76
N VAL A 15 -4.74 -40.30 -22.51
CA VAL A 15 -5.05 -39.69 -23.81
C VAL A 15 -5.38 -38.21 -23.66
N ILE A 16 -6.17 -37.85 -22.65
CA ILE A 16 -6.51 -36.45 -22.35
C ILE A 16 -5.24 -35.66 -21.98
N LEU A 17 -4.33 -36.22 -21.18
CA LEU A 17 -3.06 -35.59 -20.83
C LEU A 17 -2.12 -35.41 -22.02
N VAL A 18 -2.11 -36.35 -22.97
CA VAL A 18 -1.32 -36.22 -24.21
C VAL A 18 -1.90 -35.12 -25.12
N ILE A 19 -3.22 -35.03 -25.24
CA ILE A 19 -3.88 -33.97 -26.01
C ILE A 19 -3.64 -32.60 -25.33
N LEU A 20 -3.84 -32.50 -24.01
CA LEU A 20 -3.56 -31.29 -23.25
C LEU A 20 -2.10 -30.87 -23.36
N SER A 21 -1.15 -31.78 -23.23
CA SER A 21 0.27 -31.45 -23.36
C SER A 21 0.62 -30.98 -24.78
N SER A 22 0.02 -31.56 -25.82
CA SER A 22 0.22 -31.13 -27.21
C SER A 22 -0.32 -29.72 -27.51
N LEU A 23 -1.33 -29.25 -26.77
CA LEU A 23 -1.91 -27.91 -26.92
C LEU A 23 -1.21 -26.87 -26.04
N VAL A 24 -0.88 -27.24 -24.80
CA VAL A 24 -0.32 -26.32 -23.79
C VAL A 24 1.15 -26.03 -24.07
N ILE A 25 1.95 -27.04 -24.43
CA ILE A 25 3.40 -26.90 -24.59
C ILE A 25 3.77 -25.85 -25.67
N PRO A 26 3.19 -25.87 -26.90
CA PRO A 26 3.49 -24.86 -27.91
C PRO A 26 3.07 -23.44 -27.49
N SER A 27 1.94 -23.31 -26.78
CA SER A 27 1.46 -22.02 -26.28
C SER A 27 2.42 -21.43 -25.24
N VAL A 28 2.88 -22.26 -24.30
CA VAL A 28 3.87 -21.86 -23.28
C VAL A 28 5.19 -21.47 -23.93
N PHE A 29 5.69 -22.25 -24.90
CA PHE A 29 6.93 -21.88 -25.63
C PHE A 29 6.79 -20.59 -26.43
N LYS A 30 5.62 -20.34 -27.04
CA LYS A 30 5.34 -19.07 -27.73
C LYS A 30 5.32 -17.89 -26.74
N MET A 31 4.72 -18.06 -25.57
CA MET A 31 4.72 -17.04 -24.51
C MET A 31 6.15 -16.77 -24.00
N ILE A 32 6.94 -17.82 -23.74
CA ILE A 32 8.34 -17.70 -23.31
C ILE A 32 9.16 -16.96 -24.37
N ARG A 33 9.01 -17.30 -25.65
CA ARG A 33 9.72 -16.61 -26.74
C ARG A 33 9.35 -15.12 -26.80
N ASN A 34 8.06 -14.80 -26.72
CA ASN A 34 7.60 -13.41 -26.72
C ASN A 34 8.11 -12.63 -25.49
N ALA A 35 8.14 -13.25 -24.32
CA ALA A 35 8.69 -12.65 -23.10
C ALA A 35 10.20 -12.38 -23.23
N LYS A 36 10.96 -13.33 -23.79
CA LYS A 36 12.39 -13.17 -24.07
C LYS A 36 12.68 -12.07 -25.10
N GLU A 37 11.87 -11.94 -26.15
CA GLU A 37 12.00 -10.85 -27.13
C GLU A 37 11.66 -9.48 -26.53
N ASN A 38 10.61 -9.38 -25.72
CA ASN A 38 10.27 -8.14 -25.02
C ASN A 38 11.37 -7.73 -24.03
N SER A 39 11.91 -8.70 -23.27
CA SER A 39 13.03 -8.48 -22.36
C SER A 39 14.29 -8.03 -23.12
N TYR A 40 14.58 -8.60 -24.28
CA TYR A 40 15.68 -8.14 -25.14
C TYR A 40 15.47 -6.69 -25.60
N ASN A 41 14.26 -6.30 -26.03
CA ASN A 41 13.99 -4.94 -26.47
C ASN A 41 14.18 -3.89 -25.36
N ILE A 42 13.70 -4.19 -24.14
CA ILE A 42 13.91 -3.33 -22.96
C ILE A 42 15.40 -3.21 -22.63
N LEU A 43 16.15 -4.31 -22.76
CA LEU A 43 17.59 -4.32 -22.53
C LEU A 43 18.33 -3.42 -23.53
N ILE A 44 17.95 -3.46 -24.81
CA ILE A 44 18.52 -2.58 -25.84
C ILE A 44 18.18 -1.11 -25.53
N ASP A 45 16.93 -0.78 -25.17
CA ASP A 45 16.54 0.59 -24.84
C ASP A 45 17.35 1.15 -23.65
N SER A 46 17.61 0.31 -22.65
CA SER A 46 18.48 0.66 -21.53
C SER A 46 19.92 0.95 -21.97
N PHE A 47 20.49 0.13 -22.87
CA PHE A 47 21.80 0.42 -23.44
C PHE A 47 21.82 1.72 -24.22
N GLU A 48 20.75 2.05 -24.96
CA GLU A 48 20.71 3.30 -25.71
C GLU A 48 20.74 4.52 -24.81
N ASN A 49 19.95 4.51 -23.74
CA ASN A 49 19.89 5.62 -22.78
C ASN A 49 21.22 5.79 -22.04
N ASN A 50 21.84 4.68 -21.64
CA ASN A 50 23.15 4.69 -20.98
C ASN A 50 24.26 5.16 -21.93
N ALA A 51 24.24 4.73 -23.19
CA ALA A 51 25.18 5.20 -24.21
C ALA A 51 25.08 6.72 -24.42
N ARG A 52 23.86 7.26 -24.45
CA ARG A 52 23.64 8.72 -24.56
C ARG A 52 24.23 9.48 -23.39
N LEU A 53 24.01 8.99 -22.16
CA LEU A 53 24.56 9.60 -20.95
C LEU A 53 26.09 9.55 -20.96
N TYR A 54 26.67 8.41 -21.33
CA TYR A 54 28.12 8.25 -21.44
C TYR A 54 28.71 9.23 -22.45
N VAL A 55 28.18 9.27 -23.68
CA VAL A 55 28.66 10.16 -24.74
C VAL A 55 28.52 11.64 -24.34
N SER A 56 27.48 11.99 -23.59
CA SER A 56 27.32 13.35 -23.08
C SER A 56 28.35 13.71 -22.01
N ARG A 57 28.78 12.77 -21.17
CA ARG A 57 29.76 13.00 -20.09
C ARG A 57 31.19 13.00 -20.58
N HIS A 58 31.49 12.13 -21.55
CA HIS A 58 32.84 11.90 -22.09
C HIS A 58 33.04 12.55 -23.46
N ARG A 59 32.25 13.58 -23.76
CA ARG A 59 32.20 14.21 -25.08
C ARG A 59 33.57 14.63 -25.59
N ASP A 60 34.34 15.33 -24.77
CA ASP A 60 35.65 15.86 -25.16
C ASP A 60 36.67 14.73 -25.42
N GLU A 61 36.62 13.65 -24.64
CA GLU A 61 37.50 12.49 -24.79
C GLU A 61 37.16 11.69 -26.06
N ILE A 62 35.87 11.49 -26.31
CA ILE A 62 35.35 10.83 -27.50
C ILE A 62 35.66 11.67 -28.74
N GLU A 63 35.48 12.99 -28.69
CA GLU A 63 35.84 13.87 -29.80
C GLU A 63 37.35 13.80 -30.09
N LYS A 64 38.20 13.81 -29.06
CA LYS A 64 39.65 13.63 -29.23
C LYS A 64 40.02 12.27 -29.83
N HIS A 65 39.32 11.20 -29.46
CA HIS A 65 39.50 9.88 -30.06
C HIS A 65 39.10 9.90 -31.55
N LEU A 66 37.98 10.54 -31.86
CA LEU A 66 37.44 10.69 -33.21
C LEU A 66 38.24 11.64 -34.11
N ASP A 67 39.21 12.38 -33.57
CA ASP A 67 40.21 13.11 -34.37
C ASP A 67 41.25 12.16 -34.99
N THR A 68 41.47 11.00 -34.38
CA THR A 68 42.47 10.01 -34.81
C THR A 68 41.83 8.80 -35.49
N TYR A 69 40.63 8.41 -35.06
CA TYR A 69 39.90 7.22 -35.54
C TYR A 69 38.49 7.60 -36.04
N ASN A 70 37.94 6.81 -36.96
CA ASN A 70 36.66 7.15 -37.63
C ASN A 70 35.41 6.87 -36.77
N TYR A 71 35.55 6.07 -35.71
CA TYR A 71 34.47 5.72 -34.80
C TYR A 71 35.03 5.44 -33.40
N TYR A 72 34.18 5.53 -32.39
CA TYR A 72 34.47 5.12 -31.01
C TYR A 72 33.48 4.02 -30.63
N SER A 73 33.95 2.81 -30.37
CA SER A 73 33.10 1.69 -29.95
C SER A 73 32.84 1.76 -28.46
N LEU A 74 31.57 1.69 -28.05
CA LEU A 74 31.20 1.70 -26.64
C LEU A 74 31.16 0.27 -26.09
N SER A 75 31.91 0.02 -25.01
CA SER A 75 31.99 -1.27 -24.33
C SER A 75 31.05 -1.34 -23.11
N LEU A 76 30.78 -2.56 -22.66
CA LEU A 76 30.09 -2.79 -21.38
C LEU A 76 30.86 -2.25 -20.18
N ASN A 77 32.20 -2.23 -20.26
CA ASN A 77 33.04 -1.70 -19.19
C ASN A 77 32.98 -0.17 -19.14
N ASP A 78 32.87 0.50 -20.30
CA ASP A 78 32.76 1.95 -20.38
C ASP A 78 31.51 2.43 -19.61
N LEU A 79 30.39 1.73 -19.79
CA LEU A 79 29.15 2.01 -19.06
C LEU A 79 29.25 1.64 -17.56
N LYS A 80 30.01 0.60 -17.22
CA LYS A 80 30.20 0.17 -15.83
C LYS A 80 31.05 1.16 -15.04
N GLU A 81 32.17 1.60 -15.59
CA GLU A 81 33.09 2.55 -14.93
C GLU A 81 32.39 3.87 -14.59
N ASP A 82 31.40 4.25 -15.40
CA ASP A 82 30.56 5.43 -15.21
C ASP A 82 29.33 5.23 -14.31
N ASN A 83 29.22 4.05 -13.67
CA ASN A 83 28.06 3.60 -12.89
C ASN A 83 26.73 3.65 -13.64
N LEU A 84 26.74 3.52 -14.97
CA LEU A 84 25.54 3.51 -15.81
C LEU A 84 24.96 2.11 -15.99
N LEU A 85 25.74 1.05 -15.72
CA LEU A 85 25.31 -0.33 -15.90
C LEU A 85 26.01 -1.30 -14.91
N LYS A 86 25.30 -2.35 -14.46
CA LYS A 86 25.88 -3.44 -13.67
C LYS A 86 26.21 -4.64 -14.58
N LEU A 87 27.36 -5.29 -14.35
CA LEU A 87 27.83 -6.46 -15.12
C LEU A 87 27.85 -7.74 -14.27
N PRO A 88 27.70 -8.94 -14.87
CA PRO A 88 27.56 -9.22 -16.31
C PRO A 88 26.13 -9.02 -16.85
N VAL A 89 26.01 -8.77 -18.16
CA VAL A 89 24.72 -8.66 -18.86
C VAL A 89 24.64 -9.71 -19.97
N LYS A 90 23.57 -10.50 -19.94
CA LYS A 90 23.31 -11.60 -20.88
C LYS A 90 22.12 -11.31 -21.78
N ASP A 91 22.13 -11.86 -23.00
CA ASP A 91 21.00 -11.83 -23.92
C ASP A 91 19.89 -12.77 -23.40
N PRO A 92 18.69 -12.28 -23.04
CA PRO A 92 17.62 -13.10 -22.51
C PRO A 92 17.10 -14.17 -23.50
N ARG A 93 17.44 -14.06 -24.80
CA ARG A 93 17.09 -15.03 -25.83
C ARG A 93 18.04 -16.22 -25.84
N SER A 94 19.36 -16.00 -25.76
CA SER A 94 20.41 -17.02 -25.88
C SER A 94 21.17 -17.36 -24.60
N ASP A 95 21.04 -16.55 -23.54
CA ASP A 95 21.80 -16.60 -22.27
C ASP A 95 23.33 -16.39 -22.43
N GLU A 96 23.76 -15.90 -23.59
CA GLU A 96 25.15 -15.52 -23.89
C GLU A 96 25.44 -14.09 -23.42
N GLU A 97 26.69 -13.78 -23.07
CA GLU A 97 27.09 -12.40 -22.73
C GLU A 97 26.99 -11.47 -23.96
N ILE A 98 26.49 -10.26 -23.74
CA ILE A 98 26.35 -9.27 -24.82
C ILE A 98 27.66 -8.50 -25.00
N ASP A 99 28.26 -8.59 -26.18
CA ASP A 99 29.38 -7.72 -26.56
C ASP A 99 28.86 -6.40 -27.17
N LEU A 100 28.91 -5.30 -26.41
CA LEU A 100 28.50 -3.98 -26.90
C LEU A 100 29.49 -3.35 -27.88
N THR A 101 30.77 -3.78 -27.89
CA THR A 101 31.81 -3.15 -28.72
C THR A 101 31.55 -3.31 -30.22
N LYS A 102 30.73 -4.31 -30.59
CA LYS A 102 30.27 -4.55 -31.96
C LYS A 102 28.89 -3.97 -32.24
N LYS A 103 28.15 -3.61 -31.20
CA LYS A 103 26.74 -3.20 -31.28
C LYS A 103 26.53 -1.69 -31.20
N ILE A 104 27.41 -0.95 -30.51
CA ILE A 104 27.25 0.50 -30.29
C ILE A 104 28.53 1.23 -30.70
N PHE A 105 28.40 2.12 -31.68
CA PHE A 105 29.51 2.93 -32.17
C PHE A 105 29.10 4.40 -32.24
N VAL A 106 30.00 5.28 -31.82
CA VAL A 106 29.85 6.72 -31.92
C VAL A 106 30.67 7.18 -33.11
N VAL A 107 30.03 7.91 -34.04
CA VAL A 107 30.70 8.46 -35.22
C VAL A 107 30.53 9.96 -35.26
N ARG A 108 31.50 10.63 -35.85
CA ARG A 108 31.43 12.07 -36.08
C ARG A 108 30.83 12.33 -37.47
N GLU A 109 29.65 12.91 -37.51
CA GLU A 109 29.00 13.31 -38.78
C GLU A 109 29.51 14.67 -39.26
N THR A 110 29.68 15.62 -38.33
CA THR A 110 30.21 16.96 -38.59
C THR A 110 31.12 17.42 -37.45
N LYS A 111 31.80 18.57 -37.60
CA LYS A 111 32.65 19.15 -36.54
C LYS A 111 31.95 19.38 -35.19
N LYS A 112 30.61 19.37 -35.12
CA LYS A 112 29.84 19.62 -33.89
C LYS A 112 28.85 18.51 -33.52
N THR A 113 28.76 17.45 -34.33
CA THR A 113 27.69 16.44 -34.21
C THR A 113 28.28 15.05 -34.10
N LEU A 114 27.97 14.38 -32.99
CA LEU A 114 28.22 12.96 -32.76
C LEU A 114 26.91 12.18 -32.98
N SER A 115 26.97 11.16 -33.82
CA SER A 115 25.92 10.15 -33.98
C SER A 115 26.25 8.96 -33.08
N ILE A 116 25.26 8.45 -32.35
CA ILE A 116 25.36 7.16 -31.65
C ILE A 116 24.60 6.14 -32.48
N CYS A 117 25.31 5.12 -32.94
CA CYS A 117 24.79 4.12 -33.85
C CYS A 117 24.68 2.77 -33.16
N TYR A 118 23.56 2.10 -33.45
CA TYR A 118 23.26 0.76 -32.97
C TYR A 118 23.24 -0.18 -34.18
N GLU A 119 23.94 -1.30 -34.11
CA GLU A 119 24.06 -2.28 -35.21
C GLU A 119 22.68 -2.72 -35.74
N ASP A 120 21.70 -2.92 -34.85
CA ASP A 120 20.35 -3.39 -35.20
C ASP A 120 19.35 -2.25 -35.52
N ARG A 121 19.65 -0.99 -35.20
CA ARG A 121 18.67 0.13 -35.22
C ARG A 121 19.13 1.40 -35.96
N GLY A 122 20.38 1.43 -36.43
CA GLY A 122 20.95 2.56 -37.15
C GLY A 122 21.45 3.69 -36.25
N CYS A 123 21.81 4.82 -36.85
CA CYS A 123 22.42 5.97 -36.18
C CYS A 123 21.42 7.01 -35.71
N TYR A 124 21.59 7.48 -34.47
CA TYR A 124 20.85 8.60 -33.91
C TYR A 124 21.78 9.79 -33.64
N ALA A 125 21.47 10.93 -34.24
CA ALA A 125 22.00 12.24 -33.86
C ALA A 125 20.82 13.19 -33.56
N PRO A 126 20.76 13.84 -32.39
CA PRO A 126 19.77 14.89 -32.17
C PRO A 126 20.17 16.13 -32.98
N ILE A 127 19.56 16.30 -34.16
CA ILE A 127 19.78 17.46 -35.03
C ILE A 127 18.69 18.50 -34.72
N PHE A 128 19.05 19.79 -34.60
CA PHE A 128 18.05 20.85 -34.55
C PHE A 128 17.28 20.88 -35.86
N LEU A 129 15.96 21.04 -35.80
CA LEU A 129 15.11 21.07 -36.98
C LEU A 129 15.59 22.15 -37.96
N VAL A 130 15.97 23.33 -37.47
CA VAL A 130 16.53 24.40 -38.32
C VAL A 130 17.79 23.96 -39.06
N ASP A 131 18.74 23.35 -38.34
CA ASP A 131 20.00 22.88 -38.95
C ASP A 131 19.69 21.86 -40.05
N LYS A 132 18.87 20.85 -39.75
CA LYS A 132 18.45 19.84 -40.74
C LYS A 132 17.81 20.48 -41.97
N LEU A 133 16.89 21.42 -41.77
CA LEU A 133 16.16 22.03 -42.88
C LEU A 133 17.03 22.94 -43.74
N THR A 134 18.01 23.62 -43.14
CA THR A 134 18.85 24.62 -43.81
C THR A 134 20.18 24.05 -44.33
N GLU A 135 20.43 22.75 -44.14
CA GLU A 135 21.48 22.02 -44.84
C GLU A 135 21.41 22.27 -46.36
N SER A 136 22.57 22.48 -46.99
CA SER A 136 22.67 22.89 -48.41
C SER A 136 22.01 21.91 -49.39
N THR A 137 21.85 20.64 -48.98
CA THR A 137 21.17 19.59 -49.74
C THR A 137 19.64 19.71 -49.71
N ASN A 138 19.08 20.35 -48.68
CA ASN A 138 17.64 20.53 -48.49
C ASN A 138 17.13 21.89 -49.01
N VAL A 139 18.05 22.84 -49.25
CA VAL A 139 17.75 24.13 -49.88
C VAL A 139 17.81 24.00 -51.40
N VAL A 140 16.68 24.24 -52.06
CA VAL A 140 16.53 24.15 -53.51
C VAL A 140 16.48 25.53 -54.17
N SER A 141 16.58 25.57 -55.50
CA SER A 141 16.51 26.80 -56.30
C SER A 141 15.64 26.63 -57.54
N GLY A 142 15.36 27.75 -58.23
CA GLY A 142 14.59 27.77 -59.48
C GLY A 142 13.12 27.42 -59.27
N THR A 143 12.60 26.50 -60.08
CA THR A 143 11.19 26.07 -60.08
C THR A 143 10.97 24.73 -59.36
N THR A 144 11.93 24.30 -58.53
CA THR A 144 11.81 23.03 -57.79
C THR A 144 11.00 23.25 -56.51
N PRO A 145 9.94 22.47 -56.23
CA PRO A 145 9.25 22.52 -54.95
C PRO A 145 10.18 22.16 -53.79
N GLY A 146 10.18 22.95 -52.72
CA GLY A 146 11.05 22.73 -51.56
C GLY A 146 11.31 24.00 -50.77
N LEU A 147 12.37 24.00 -49.95
CA LEU A 147 12.80 25.16 -49.17
C LEU A 147 13.72 26.06 -50.01
N HIS A 148 13.39 27.34 -50.15
CA HIS A 148 14.16 28.33 -50.90
C HIS A 148 14.68 29.42 -49.98
N PHE A 149 15.93 29.84 -50.16
CA PHE A 149 16.50 30.96 -49.44
C PHE A 149 16.12 32.30 -50.09
N ASN A 150 15.70 33.27 -49.28
CA ASN A 150 15.37 34.62 -49.71
C ASN A 150 16.43 35.63 -49.22
N TYR A 151 17.27 36.08 -50.16
CA TYR A 151 18.36 37.04 -49.90
C TYR A 151 17.89 38.42 -49.43
N SER A 152 16.65 38.83 -49.73
CA SER A 152 16.15 40.20 -49.42
C SER A 152 15.90 40.42 -47.92
N ASN A 153 15.59 39.36 -47.18
CA ASN A 153 15.25 39.43 -45.76
C ASN A 153 15.93 38.35 -44.92
N ASN A 154 16.86 37.59 -45.49
CA ASN A 154 17.62 36.52 -44.82
C ASN A 154 16.70 35.49 -44.14
N THR A 155 15.69 35.01 -44.87
CA THR A 155 14.73 33.98 -44.40
C THR A 155 14.56 32.88 -45.42
N TYR A 156 14.07 31.72 -45.00
CA TYR A 156 13.78 30.59 -45.89
C TYR A 156 12.27 30.40 -46.04
N TYR A 157 11.78 30.22 -47.27
CA TYR A 157 10.36 29.94 -47.54
C TYR A 157 10.21 28.56 -48.18
N TYR A 158 9.24 27.78 -47.71
CA TYR A 158 8.79 26.63 -48.49
C TYR A 158 7.93 27.10 -49.67
N ARG A 159 8.18 26.55 -50.87
CA ARG A 159 7.53 26.97 -52.13
C ARG A 159 7.17 25.77 -52.99
N GLY A 160 6.06 25.82 -53.73
CA GLY A 160 5.63 24.77 -54.64
C GLY A 160 4.41 23.98 -54.16
N LEU A 161 3.86 23.11 -55.01
CA LEU A 161 2.63 22.36 -54.70
C LEU A 161 2.85 21.28 -53.63
N ASN A 162 3.98 20.58 -53.65
CA ASN A 162 4.33 19.55 -52.67
C ASN A 162 5.79 19.68 -52.21
N PRO A 163 6.09 20.65 -51.33
CA PRO A 163 7.47 21.00 -51.00
C PRO A 163 8.05 20.20 -49.82
N LYS A 164 7.41 19.10 -49.42
CA LYS A 164 7.80 18.25 -48.28
C LYS A 164 8.01 19.02 -46.96
N ASN A 165 6.99 19.77 -46.55
CA ASN A 165 7.01 20.66 -45.40
C ASN A 165 6.00 20.28 -44.30
N TRP A 166 5.60 19.01 -44.19
CA TRP A 166 4.69 18.56 -43.14
C TRP A 166 5.41 18.36 -41.82
N ILE A 167 4.78 18.79 -40.73
CA ILE A 167 5.26 18.65 -39.37
C ILE A 167 4.09 18.27 -38.45
N GLU A 168 4.34 17.32 -37.55
CA GLU A 168 3.40 16.90 -36.52
C GLU A 168 3.67 17.69 -35.24
N PHE A 169 2.64 18.36 -34.74
CA PHE A 169 2.71 19.15 -33.51
C PHE A 169 1.38 19.07 -32.77
N ASN A 170 1.44 18.61 -31.52
CA ASN A 170 0.28 18.50 -30.64
C ASN A 170 -0.87 17.68 -31.28
N ASP A 171 -0.54 16.44 -31.67
CA ASP A 171 -1.43 15.44 -32.28
C ASP A 171 -2.18 15.93 -33.53
N SER A 172 -1.61 16.93 -34.21
CA SER A 172 -2.19 17.56 -35.40
C SER A 172 -1.11 17.76 -36.45
N LEU A 173 -1.54 17.81 -37.72
CA LEU A 173 -0.66 18.15 -38.83
C LEU A 173 -0.63 19.66 -39.05
N TRP A 174 0.59 20.13 -39.30
CA TRP A 174 0.92 21.49 -39.65
C TRP A 174 1.83 21.50 -40.89
N ARG A 175 1.94 22.66 -41.52
CA ARG A 175 2.87 22.92 -42.62
C ARG A 175 3.90 23.95 -42.18
N ILE A 176 5.18 23.68 -42.42
CA ILE A 176 6.24 24.67 -42.24
C ILE A 176 6.14 25.71 -43.34
N VAL A 177 5.95 26.97 -42.94
CA VAL A 177 5.80 28.10 -43.87
C VAL A 177 7.16 28.68 -44.19
N LYS A 178 7.89 29.06 -43.14
CA LYS A 178 9.20 29.69 -43.25
C LYS A 178 10.06 29.49 -42.02
N ILE A 179 11.36 29.66 -42.19
CA ILE A 179 12.34 29.83 -41.12
C ILE A 179 12.71 31.31 -41.09
N ASN A 180 12.45 31.95 -39.96
CA ASN A 180 12.72 33.37 -39.75
C ASN A 180 14.22 33.62 -39.56
N ASN A 181 14.62 34.89 -39.55
CA ASN A 181 16.01 35.31 -39.35
C ASN A 181 16.53 35.07 -37.92
N ASP A 182 15.64 34.85 -36.96
CA ASP A 182 15.94 34.48 -35.58
C ASP A 182 15.85 32.95 -35.35
N ASP A 183 15.90 32.18 -36.44
CA ASP A 183 15.75 30.72 -36.48
C ASP A 183 14.40 30.18 -36.01
N SER A 184 13.45 31.05 -35.63
CA SER A 184 12.10 30.59 -35.30
C SER A 184 11.37 30.04 -36.53
N ILE A 185 10.64 28.93 -36.36
CA ILE A 185 10.01 28.20 -37.46
C ILE A 185 8.53 28.52 -37.48
N LYS A 186 8.07 29.29 -38.47
CA LYS A 186 6.64 29.59 -38.63
C LYS A 186 5.92 28.40 -39.23
N ILE A 187 4.92 27.89 -38.55
CA ILE A 187 4.08 26.77 -39.00
C ILE A 187 2.60 27.17 -39.06
N ILE A 188 1.86 26.64 -40.03
CA ILE A 188 0.42 26.87 -40.22
C ILE A 188 -0.37 25.59 -39.99
N TYR A 189 -1.50 25.70 -39.30
CA TYR A 189 -2.34 24.56 -38.96
C TYR A 189 -3.03 23.96 -40.19
N GLU A 190 -3.12 22.64 -40.25
CA GLU A 190 -3.86 21.88 -41.27
C GLU A 190 -4.92 20.93 -40.70
N GLY A 191 -4.88 20.56 -39.42
CA GLY A 191 -5.85 19.66 -38.78
C GLY A 191 -5.31 18.26 -38.49
N LYS A 192 -6.13 17.37 -37.92
CA LYS A 192 -5.72 15.97 -37.74
C LYS A 192 -5.70 15.21 -39.06
N ARG A 193 -4.82 14.20 -39.14
CA ARG A 193 -4.68 13.33 -40.31
C ARG A 193 -5.93 12.47 -40.50
N LYS A 194 -6.44 12.42 -41.72
CA LYS A 194 -7.59 11.59 -42.13
C LYS A 194 -7.38 11.06 -43.55
N GLY A 195 -7.02 9.78 -43.66
CA GLY A 195 -6.67 9.18 -44.96
C GLY A 195 -5.54 9.96 -45.64
N GLU A 196 -5.74 10.31 -46.92
CA GLU A 196 -4.81 11.13 -47.73
C GLU A 196 -4.95 12.66 -47.51
N GLY A 197 -5.68 13.11 -46.47
CA GLY A 197 -5.89 14.54 -46.20
C GLY A 197 -6.02 14.87 -44.71
N THR A 198 -6.54 16.06 -44.41
CA THR A 198 -6.79 16.50 -43.03
C THR A 198 -8.27 16.77 -42.80
N GLU A 199 -8.75 16.48 -41.59
CA GLU A 199 -10.18 16.60 -41.25
C GLU A 199 -10.71 18.04 -41.24
N GLN A 200 -9.85 19.01 -40.91
CA GLN A 200 -10.22 20.43 -40.78
C GLN A 200 -9.65 21.29 -41.92
N ASN A 201 -8.75 20.75 -42.75
CA ASN A 201 -8.13 21.44 -43.88
C ASN A 201 -7.58 22.84 -43.52
N GLY A 202 -7.07 22.98 -42.30
CA GLY A 202 -6.49 24.19 -41.72
C GLY A 202 -7.48 25.23 -41.17
N ASN A 203 -8.79 25.00 -41.28
CA ASN A 203 -9.82 25.92 -40.80
C ASN A 203 -10.26 25.61 -39.37
N ILE A 204 -10.20 26.60 -38.48
CA ILE A 204 -10.69 26.52 -37.08
C ILE A 204 -12.09 27.15 -36.91
N GLY A 205 -12.84 27.23 -38.01
CA GLY A 205 -14.19 27.80 -38.07
C GLY A 205 -14.21 29.22 -38.67
N ASN A 206 -15.43 29.73 -38.88
CA ASN A 206 -15.66 31.03 -39.49
C ASN A 206 -16.02 32.06 -38.42
N GLY A 207 -15.84 33.36 -38.67
CA GLY A 207 -16.50 34.37 -37.84
C GLY A 207 -16.19 35.80 -38.23
N THR A 208 -16.85 36.69 -37.49
CA THR A 208 -16.76 38.15 -37.58
C THR A 208 -15.95 38.65 -36.38
N PHE A 209 -15.00 39.56 -36.59
CA PHE A 209 -13.99 39.90 -35.59
C PHE A 209 -14.11 41.30 -35.00
N ASP A 210 -14.63 42.27 -35.75
CA ASP A 210 -15.01 43.56 -35.20
C ASP A 210 -16.06 44.25 -36.07
N ASN A 211 -17.07 44.87 -35.44
CA ASN A 211 -18.12 45.67 -36.06
C ASN A 211 -18.00 47.17 -35.68
N SER A 212 -17.12 47.50 -34.75
CA SER A 212 -16.73 48.86 -34.41
C SER A 212 -15.58 49.29 -35.33
N ASN A 213 -15.51 50.57 -35.68
CA ASN A 213 -14.68 51.07 -36.79
C ASN A 213 -13.14 50.97 -36.60
N THR A 214 -12.62 50.03 -35.82
CA THR A 214 -11.19 49.82 -35.56
C THR A 214 -10.85 48.32 -35.44
N ASN A 215 -9.79 47.84 -36.11
CA ASN A 215 -9.20 46.52 -35.86
C ASN A 215 -8.21 46.58 -34.68
N GLU A 216 -8.62 47.13 -33.54
CA GLU A 216 -7.73 47.15 -32.38
C GLU A 216 -7.51 45.70 -31.88
N TYR A 217 -6.29 45.21 -32.02
CA TYR A 217 -5.82 43.93 -31.46
C TYR A 217 -6.01 43.80 -29.93
N LYS A 218 -6.48 44.86 -29.26
CA LYS A 218 -6.78 44.95 -27.82
C LYS A 218 -8.28 44.82 -27.49
N SER A 219 -9.16 44.77 -28.49
CA SER A 219 -10.60 44.58 -28.30
C SER A 219 -10.93 43.14 -27.88
N SER A 220 -11.86 42.97 -26.94
CA SER A 220 -12.28 41.66 -26.39
C SER A 220 -12.95 40.75 -27.43
N VAL A 221 -13.33 41.27 -28.59
CA VAL A 221 -13.92 40.52 -29.72
C VAL A 221 -12.96 40.30 -30.91
N SER A 222 -11.71 40.77 -30.81
CA SER A 222 -10.75 40.78 -31.92
C SER A 222 -10.28 39.39 -32.39
N ILE A 223 -9.66 39.36 -33.59
CA ILE A 223 -9.03 38.17 -34.18
C ILE A 223 -7.92 37.59 -33.31
N ALA A 224 -7.20 38.43 -32.58
CA ALA A 224 -6.16 38.02 -31.65
C ALA A 224 -6.73 37.20 -30.48
N THR A 225 -7.82 37.68 -29.88
CA THR A 225 -8.48 37.01 -28.75
C THR A 225 -9.02 35.64 -29.16
N ARG A 226 -9.64 35.54 -30.34
CA ARG A 226 -10.13 34.25 -30.85
C ARG A 226 -9.00 33.25 -31.10
N LEU A 227 -7.91 33.69 -31.72
CA LEU A 227 -6.74 32.84 -31.93
C LEU A 227 -6.13 32.41 -30.59
N GLN A 228 -5.98 33.33 -29.64
CA GLN A 228 -5.42 33.03 -28.32
C GLN A 228 -6.29 32.04 -27.53
N ASN A 229 -7.62 32.17 -27.59
CA ASN A 229 -8.54 31.20 -26.98
C ASN A 229 -8.40 29.81 -27.61
N TRP A 230 -8.35 29.74 -28.93
CA TRP A 230 -8.11 28.47 -29.62
C TRP A 230 -6.77 27.85 -29.23
N TYR A 231 -5.68 28.64 -29.19
CA TYR A 231 -4.35 28.19 -28.77
C TYR A 231 -4.36 27.62 -27.35
N ASN A 232 -4.96 28.36 -26.40
CA ASN A 232 -5.00 27.96 -25.01
C ASN A 232 -5.78 26.66 -24.78
N SER A 233 -6.86 26.45 -25.53
CA SER A 233 -7.71 25.27 -25.42
C SER A 233 -7.22 24.05 -26.20
N ASN A 234 -6.42 24.24 -27.26
CA ASN A 234 -6.05 23.15 -28.17
C ASN A 234 -4.59 22.73 -28.07
N ILE A 235 -3.67 23.58 -27.60
CA ILE A 235 -2.25 23.22 -27.43
C ILE A 235 -1.98 22.83 -25.98
N SER A 236 -1.34 21.69 -25.74
CA SER A 236 -0.97 21.21 -24.39
C SER A 236 0.17 22.04 -23.78
N GLU A 237 0.27 22.10 -22.45
CA GLU A 237 1.33 22.88 -21.75
C GLU A 237 2.75 22.50 -22.19
N ASN A 238 3.04 21.20 -22.33
CA ASN A 238 4.34 20.71 -22.81
C ASN A 238 4.66 21.21 -24.23
N ASN A 239 3.65 21.34 -25.08
CA ASN A 239 3.81 21.85 -26.44
C ASN A 239 3.86 23.38 -26.48
N LYS A 240 3.19 24.09 -25.55
CA LYS A 240 3.32 25.56 -25.42
C LYS A 240 4.77 25.98 -25.14
N ALA A 241 5.53 25.18 -24.39
CA ALA A 241 6.95 25.45 -24.11
C ALA A 241 7.83 25.46 -25.37
N LYS A 242 7.41 24.79 -26.45
CA LYS A 242 8.09 24.74 -27.74
C LYS A 242 7.79 25.96 -28.63
N VAL A 243 6.74 26.71 -28.29
CA VAL A 243 6.28 27.89 -29.04
C VAL A 243 6.99 29.14 -28.53
N GLN A 244 7.46 29.96 -29.46
CA GLN A 244 8.03 31.27 -29.20
C GLN A 244 6.93 32.34 -29.35
N THR A 245 6.82 33.22 -28.36
CA THR A 245 5.97 34.41 -28.49
C THR A 245 6.64 35.42 -29.41
N ASN A 246 5.86 36.03 -30.31
CA ASN A 246 6.38 36.92 -31.33
C ASN A 246 5.51 38.18 -31.44
N LYS A 247 6.14 39.27 -31.89
CA LYS A 247 5.43 40.46 -32.35
C LYS A 247 5.01 40.22 -33.79
N TRP A 248 3.73 40.01 -34.04
CA TRP A 248 3.22 39.70 -35.37
C TRP A 248 3.13 40.97 -36.21
N CYS A 249 3.58 40.91 -37.46
CA CYS A 249 3.51 42.02 -38.40
C CYS A 249 2.06 42.37 -38.74
N VAL A 250 1.71 43.66 -38.59
CA VAL A 250 0.44 44.25 -39.03
C VAL A 250 0.78 45.49 -39.86
N GLY A 251 0.32 45.55 -41.12
CA GLY A 251 0.87 46.48 -42.13
C GLY A 251 0.04 47.74 -42.37
N LYS A 252 0.62 48.87 -42.78
CA LYS A 252 -0.13 50.14 -42.95
C LYS A 252 -0.89 50.28 -44.29
N ILE A 253 -1.06 49.21 -45.06
CA ILE A 253 -1.54 49.33 -46.45
C ILE A 253 -3.07 49.28 -46.51
N GLY A 254 -3.68 50.43 -46.83
CA GLY A 254 -5.12 50.62 -46.93
C GLY A 254 -5.72 50.30 -48.32
N TYR A 255 -7.05 50.13 -48.36
CA TYR A 255 -7.86 49.74 -49.52
C TYR A 255 -7.77 50.69 -50.74
N SER A 256 -7.55 51.99 -50.52
CA SER A 256 -7.62 53.05 -51.53
C SER A 256 -6.27 53.39 -52.18
N THR A 257 -5.22 52.63 -51.90
CA THR A 257 -3.87 52.95 -52.39
C THR A 257 -3.67 52.31 -53.76
N SER A 258 -4.06 52.98 -54.84
CA SER A 258 -3.77 52.56 -56.21
C SER A 258 -2.28 52.76 -56.55
N GLY A 259 -1.72 51.91 -57.41
CA GLY A 259 -0.31 52.03 -57.85
C GLY A 259 0.75 51.62 -56.82
N VAL A 260 0.38 50.91 -55.74
CA VAL A 260 1.34 50.36 -54.77
C VAL A 260 2.22 49.31 -55.44
N THR A 261 3.51 49.60 -55.51
CA THR A 261 4.50 48.66 -56.05
C THR A 261 4.76 47.50 -55.09
N LYS A 262 5.28 46.39 -55.60
CA LYS A 262 5.75 45.25 -54.79
C LYS A 262 6.65 45.68 -53.62
N SER A 263 7.64 46.54 -53.89
CA SER A 263 8.57 47.01 -52.87
C SER A 263 7.84 47.82 -51.81
N THR A 264 6.89 48.66 -52.20
CA THR A 264 6.02 49.38 -51.25
C THR A 264 5.18 48.43 -50.41
N PHE A 265 4.63 47.34 -50.98
CA PHE A 265 3.87 46.36 -50.22
C PHE A 265 4.73 45.65 -49.19
N LEU A 266 5.86 45.08 -49.62
CA LEU A 266 6.77 44.33 -48.75
C LEU A 266 7.39 45.23 -47.67
N ASN A 267 7.73 46.48 -47.99
CA ASN A 267 8.28 47.43 -47.02
C ASN A 267 7.25 47.85 -45.96
N ASN A 268 5.96 47.88 -46.31
CA ASN A 268 4.90 48.35 -45.42
C ASN A 268 4.17 47.23 -44.68
N GLU A 269 4.42 45.96 -45.01
CA GLU A 269 3.75 44.79 -44.42
C GLU A 269 4.04 44.60 -42.92
N CYS A 270 5.23 45.03 -42.45
CA CYS A 270 5.65 44.88 -41.05
C CYS A 270 6.05 46.20 -40.38
N VAL A 271 5.51 47.34 -40.84
CA VAL A 271 5.80 48.66 -40.24
C VAL A 271 5.25 48.76 -38.82
N THR A 272 4.09 48.15 -38.55
CA THR A 272 3.53 48.02 -37.21
C THR A 272 3.62 46.55 -36.78
N GLN A 273 3.80 46.30 -35.49
CA GLN A 273 3.77 44.95 -34.93
C GLN A 273 2.87 44.90 -33.69
N THR A 274 2.30 43.73 -33.43
CA THR A 274 1.51 43.47 -32.22
C THR A 274 2.40 43.47 -30.97
N THR A 275 1.79 43.35 -29.79
CA THR A 275 2.48 42.84 -28.59
C THR A 275 2.91 41.38 -28.80
N ASN A 276 3.69 40.83 -27.88
CA ASN A 276 4.08 39.42 -27.92
C ASN A 276 2.83 38.53 -27.81
N LEU A 277 2.56 37.74 -28.86
CA LEU A 277 1.49 36.75 -28.90
C LEU A 277 2.06 35.40 -29.33
N SER A 278 1.49 34.31 -28.82
CA SER A 278 1.92 32.93 -29.16
C SER A 278 1.40 32.46 -30.51
N ILE A 279 0.37 33.13 -31.03
CA ILE A 279 -0.39 32.71 -32.20
C ILE A 279 -0.81 33.93 -33.03
N GLY A 280 -0.88 33.75 -34.35
CA GLY A 280 -1.23 34.82 -35.29
C GLY A 280 -1.84 34.29 -36.59
N LEU A 281 -1.72 35.10 -37.65
CA LEU A 281 -2.13 34.77 -39.02
C LEU A 281 -0.95 34.82 -39.99
N LEU A 282 -1.16 34.19 -41.15
CA LEU A 282 -0.25 34.23 -42.28
C LEU A 282 -0.09 35.68 -42.80
N ASN A 283 1.12 36.09 -43.15
CA ASN A 283 1.33 37.36 -43.84
C ASN A 283 0.94 37.24 -45.32
N GLY A 284 0.65 38.37 -45.98
CA GLY A 284 0.34 38.38 -47.41
C GLY A 284 1.54 37.87 -48.21
N SER A 285 2.74 38.32 -47.85
CA SER A 285 3.99 37.86 -48.47
C SER A 285 4.23 36.36 -48.27
N ASP A 286 3.88 35.78 -47.11
CA ASP A 286 4.04 34.34 -46.88
C ASP A 286 3.24 33.53 -47.93
N TYR A 287 2.04 33.98 -48.31
CA TYR A 287 1.23 33.36 -49.37
C TYR A 287 1.85 33.52 -50.77
N LEU A 288 2.36 34.72 -51.08
CA LEU A 288 2.97 35.01 -52.37
C LEU A 288 4.28 34.22 -52.57
N TYR A 289 5.12 34.16 -51.54
CA TYR A 289 6.38 33.41 -51.58
C TYR A 289 6.16 31.90 -51.67
N ALA A 290 5.06 31.36 -51.14
CA ALA A 290 4.75 29.95 -51.24
C ALA A 290 4.51 29.45 -52.68
N SER A 291 4.23 30.33 -53.65
CA SER A 291 4.15 29.98 -55.06
C SER A 291 5.51 29.97 -55.74
N LEU A 292 5.71 29.05 -56.67
CA LEU A 292 6.84 29.05 -57.62
C LEU A 292 6.60 29.94 -58.85
N ASP A 293 5.37 30.40 -59.10
CA ASP A 293 5.10 31.34 -60.18
C ASP A 293 5.76 32.69 -59.85
N ASN A 294 6.73 33.11 -60.65
CA ASN A 294 7.42 34.39 -60.43
C ASN A 294 6.48 35.60 -60.56
N ASN A 295 5.36 35.46 -61.28
CA ASN A 295 4.33 36.49 -61.34
C ASN A 295 3.63 36.68 -59.99
N CYS A 296 3.69 35.68 -59.08
CA CYS A 296 3.15 35.81 -57.73
C CYS A 296 3.93 36.75 -56.86
N LEU A 297 5.23 36.89 -57.11
CA LEU A 297 6.04 37.87 -56.39
C LEU A 297 5.73 39.31 -56.83
N THR A 298 5.05 39.50 -57.97
CA THR A 298 4.53 40.78 -58.43
C THR A 298 3.00 40.87 -58.33
N ALA A 299 2.35 39.81 -57.85
CA ALA A 299 0.91 39.72 -57.66
C ALA A 299 0.49 40.50 -56.43
N TYR A 300 -0.05 41.69 -56.64
CA TYR A 300 -0.69 42.46 -55.59
C TYR A 300 -1.95 43.11 -56.15
N LYS A 301 -3.06 43.07 -55.39
CA LYS A 301 -4.36 43.58 -55.85
C LYS A 301 -4.73 44.85 -55.08
N THR A 302 -4.86 45.97 -55.79
CA THR A 302 -5.50 47.19 -55.27
C THR A 302 -6.93 47.30 -55.82
N SER A 303 -7.72 48.27 -55.36
CA SER A 303 -9.08 48.49 -55.89
C SER A 303 -9.01 48.85 -57.39
N GLY A 304 -9.37 47.89 -58.26
CA GLY A 304 -9.44 48.09 -59.72
C GLY A 304 -8.62 47.11 -60.58
N ASP A 305 -7.69 46.34 -60.00
CA ASP A 305 -6.81 45.45 -60.77
C ASP A 305 -7.33 44.00 -60.83
N ASN A 306 -7.25 43.36 -62.01
CA ASN A 306 -7.49 41.92 -62.20
C ASN A 306 -6.30 41.10 -61.67
N GLY A 307 -6.10 41.15 -60.35
CA GLY A 307 -4.95 40.58 -59.65
C GLY A 307 -4.56 39.16 -60.10
N ILE A 308 -3.25 38.93 -60.19
CA ILE A 308 -2.66 37.64 -60.60
C ILE A 308 -3.10 36.53 -59.63
N SER A 309 -3.56 35.41 -60.18
CA SER A 309 -3.93 34.22 -59.41
C SER A 309 -2.68 33.43 -59.05
N CYS A 310 -2.45 33.24 -57.75
CA CYS A 310 -1.31 32.53 -57.18
C CYS A 310 -1.65 31.13 -56.70
N LYS A 311 -2.62 30.50 -57.37
CA LYS A 311 -3.04 29.12 -57.07
C LYS A 311 -2.07 28.07 -57.60
N ASN A 312 -1.37 28.37 -58.71
CA ASN A 312 -0.47 27.42 -59.35
C ASN A 312 0.78 27.26 -58.48
N ASP A 313 1.21 26.02 -58.31
CA ASP A 313 2.41 25.65 -57.53
C ASP A 313 2.45 26.29 -56.13
N ASN A 314 1.31 26.37 -55.45
CA ASN A 314 1.19 26.98 -54.13
C ASN A 314 0.45 26.06 -53.16
N TYR A 315 1.18 25.45 -52.21
CA TYR A 315 0.59 24.55 -51.21
C TYR A 315 -0.34 25.25 -50.20
N LEU A 316 -0.29 26.58 -50.08
CA LEU A 316 -1.18 27.32 -49.18
C LEU A 316 -2.56 27.61 -49.79
N TYR A 317 -2.71 27.47 -51.11
CA TYR A 317 -3.98 27.68 -51.80
C TYR A 317 -5.06 26.71 -51.33
N LYS A 318 -6.26 27.23 -51.07
CA LYS A 318 -7.46 26.46 -50.73
C LYS A 318 -8.56 26.80 -51.74
N ASN A 319 -8.97 25.82 -52.54
CA ASN A 319 -10.02 25.96 -53.56
C ASN A 319 -11.45 25.99 -52.99
N PHE A 320 -11.64 25.55 -51.74
CA PHE A 320 -12.95 25.42 -51.13
C PHE A 320 -13.41 26.67 -50.37
N TYR A 321 -12.50 27.56 -49.97
CA TYR A 321 -12.85 28.70 -49.11
C TYR A 321 -11.85 29.86 -49.16
N ASN A 322 -12.34 31.06 -48.80
CA ASN A 322 -11.50 32.24 -48.56
C ASN A 322 -11.00 32.22 -47.11
N TYR A 323 -9.77 32.68 -46.85
CA TYR A 323 -9.24 32.79 -45.48
C TYR A 323 -8.44 34.06 -45.23
N TRP A 324 -8.39 34.43 -43.95
CA TRP A 324 -7.70 35.63 -43.46
C TRP A 324 -6.17 35.51 -43.52
N THR A 325 -5.51 36.61 -43.84
CA THR A 325 -4.04 36.75 -43.82
C THR A 325 -3.62 37.97 -42.98
N LEU A 326 -2.89 38.93 -43.54
CA LEU A 326 -2.40 40.12 -42.85
C LEU A 326 -3.54 41.06 -42.43
N THR A 327 -3.48 41.54 -41.18
CA THR A 327 -4.33 42.63 -40.70
C THR A 327 -3.64 43.99 -40.93
N PRO A 328 -4.31 44.99 -41.51
CA PRO A 328 -3.78 46.34 -41.61
C PRO A 328 -3.70 47.05 -40.24
N ASP A 329 -2.87 48.08 -40.15
CA ASP A 329 -2.56 48.89 -38.96
C ASP A 329 -3.82 49.37 -38.20
N ASN A 330 -3.66 49.68 -36.90
CA ASN A 330 -4.68 49.77 -35.84
C ASN A 330 -5.90 50.70 -36.08
N ASN A 331 -5.98 51.38 -37.23
CA ASN A 331 -7.03 52.32 -37.60
C ASN A 331 -7.85 51.90 -38.84
N SER A 332 -7.86 50.62 -39.21
CA SER A 332 -8.64 50.10 -40.35
C SER A 332 -9.59 48.98 -39.94
N THR A 333 -10.80 48.93 -40.50
CA THR A 333 -11.75 47.80 -40.34
C THR A 333 -11.52 46.67 -41.32
N LYS A 334 -10.54 46.77 -42.22
CA LYS A 334 -10.35 45.81 -43.32
C LYS A 334 -9.31 44.75 -42.96
N VAL A 335 -9.34 43.57 -43.58
CA VAL A 335 -8.33 42.51 -43.43
C VAL A 335 -8.08 41.85 -44.79
N TRP A 336 -6.81 41.52 -45.09
CA TRP A 336 -6.45 40.86 -46.35
C TRP A 336 -6.90 39.40 -46.37
N THR A 337 -7.30 38.92 -47.54
CA THR A 337 -7.76 37.54 -47.71
C THR A 337 -7.04 36.87 -48.86
N VAL A 338 -6.88 35.55 -48.75
CA VAL A 338 -6.67 34.71 -49.93
C VAL A 338 -8.04 34.21 -50.33
N ASN A 339 -8.41 34.45 -51.58
CA ASN A 339 -9.71 34.02 -52.10
C ASN A 339 -9.65 32.62 -52.72
N SER A 340 -10.82 32.03 -52.96
CA SER A 340 -10.98 30.68 -53.53
C SER A 340 -10.47 30.54 -54.97
N VAL A 341 -10.21 31.65 -55.68
CA VAL A 341 -9.54 31.66 -56.99
C VAL A 341 -8.01 31.82 -56.88
N GLY A 342 -7.47 31.86 -55.66
CA GLY A 342 -6.05 31.85 -55.33
C GLY A 342 -5.32 33.17 -55.47
N SER A 343 -6.04 34.28 -55.61
CA SER A 343 -5.44 35.62 -55.54
C SER A 343 -5.39 36.09 -54.08
N LEU A 344 -4.36 36.86 -53.74
CA LEU A 344 -4.40 37.74 -52.57
C LEU A 344 -5.46 38.82 -52.87
N GLY A 345 -6.66 38.62 -52.34
CA GLY A 345 -7.87 39.38 -52.64
C GLY A 345 -7.86 40.77 -52.02
N ALA A 346 -8.75 41.65 -52.50
CA ALA A 346 -8.89 42.99 -51.92
C ALA A 346 -9.25 42.90 -50.42
N PRO A 347 -8.80 43.85 -49.59
CA PRO A 347 -9.17 43.89 -48.17
C PRO A 347 -10.69 43.91 -48.00
N VAL A 348 -11.22 43.02 -47.17
CA VAL A 348 -12.66 42.97 -46.83
C VAL A 348 -12.87 43.38 -45.38
N ASP A 349 -14.08 43.78 -45.01
CA ASP A 349 -14.37 44.19 -43.63
C ASP A 349 -14.16 43.03 -42.65
N ALA A 350 -13.61 43.32 -41.47
CA ALA A 350 -13.36 42.38 -40.39
C ALA A 350 -14.65 41.73 -39.85
N ASN A 351 -15.81 42.33 -40.12
CA ASN A 351 -17.12 41.75 -39.86
C ASN A 351 -17.61 40.78 -40.94
N THR A 352 -16.82 40.53 -41.99
CA THR A 352 -17.15 39.54 -43.00
C THR A 352 -16.87 38.15 -42.45
N THR A 353 -17.82 37.23 -42.54
CA THR A 353 -17.62 35.85 -42.08
C THR A 353 -16.68 35.09 -43.03
N ILE A 354 -15.42 34.93 -42.62
CA ILE A 354 -14.36 34.25 -43.40
C ILE A 354 -13.61 33.25 -42.51
N HIS A 355 -12.99 32.25 -43.13
CA HIS A 355 -12.29 31.16 -42.46
C HIS A 355 -10.98 31.62 -41.81
N THR A 356 -10.65 31.03 -40.67
CA THR A 356 -9.44 31.36 -39.91
C THR A 356 -8.46 30.20 -39.92
N ARG A 357 -7.21 30.51 -40.26
CA ARG A 357 -6.10 29.55 -40.28
C ARG A 357 -4.97 30.03 -39.37
N PRO A 358 -4.79 29.42 -38.19
CA PRO A 358 -3.81 29.88 -37.22
C PRO A 358 -2.38 29.54 -37.64
N VAL A 359 -1.45 30.42 -37.28
CA VAL A 359 0.00 30.17 -37.35
C VAL A 359 0.65 30.36 -35.98
N ILE A 360 1.70 29.60 -35.72
CA ILE A 360 2.56 29.74 -34.54
C ILE A 360 4.02 29.71 -34.98
N ASN A 361 4.92 30.24 -34.15
CA ASN A 361 6.35 30.11 -34.35
C ASN A 361 6.91 29.12 -33.32
N LEU A 362 7.50 28.03 -33.77
CA LEU A 362 8.32 27.17 -32.93
C LEU A 362 9.68 27.82 -32.67
N LYS A 363 10.29 27.54 -31.53
CA LYS A 363 11.68 27.98 -31.23
C LYS A 363 12.66 27.34 -32.22
N GLY A 364 13.80 27.98 -32.47
CA GLY A 364 14.82 27.45 -33.40
C GLY A 364 15.57 26.21 -32.87
N ASN A 365 15.59 26.00 -31.56
CA ASN A 365 16.29 24.89 -30.90
C ASN A 365 15.44 23.62 -30.72
N ILE A 366 14.46 23.40 -31.60
CA ILE A 366 13.59 22.22 -31.55
C ILE A 366 14.28 21.02 -32.18
N TYR A 367 14.24 19.88 -31.51
CA TYR A 367 14.80 18.63 -32.02
C TYR A 367 13.81 17.93 -32.92
N ILE A 368 14.33 17.33 -33.99
CA ILE A 368 13.59 16.38 -34.79
C ILE A 368 13.87 14.95 -34.31
N ASP A 369 12.82 14.18 -34.08
CA ASP A 369 12.88 12.75 -33.77
C ASP A 369 13.00 11.92 -35.05
N ARG A 370 12.08 12.16 -35.99
CA ARG A 370 11.99 11.43 -37.27
C ARG A 370 11.22 12.23 -38.31
N GLY A 371 11.12 11.70 -39.53
CA GLY A 371 10.32 12.29 -40.60
C GLY A 371 11.14 12.90 -41.73
N THR A 372 10.51 12.98 -42.90
CA THR A 372 11.08 13.55 -44.14
C THR A 372 10.34 14.80 -44.60
N GLY A 373 9.25 15.17 -43.92
CA GLY A 373 8.41 16.30 -44.29
C GLY A 373 7.35 15.95 -45.33
N GLU A 374 7.27 14.70 -45.78
CA GLU A 374 6.20 14.21 -46.64
C GLU A 374 4.88 14.06 -45.87
N PHE A 375 3.74 14.07 -46.56
CA PHE A 375 2.43 13.95 -45.89
C PHE A 375 2.33 12.67 -45.08
N ASP A 376 2.80 11.56 -45.64
CA ASP A 376 2.76 10.27 -44.98
C ASP A 376 3.86 10.07 -43.94
N ASN A 377 4.89 10.93 -43.98
CA ASN A 377 6.07 10.88 -43.12
C ASN A 377 6.47 12.29 -42.66
N PRO A 378 5.59 12.97 -41.88
CA PRO A 378 5.82 14.34 -41.42
C PRO A 378 7.00 14.39 -40.47
N TYR A 379 7.62 15.57 -40.33
CA TYR A 379 8.60 15.79 -39.28
C TYR A 379 7.94 15.66 -37.90
N VAL A 380 8.48 14.79 -37.05
CA VAL A 380 8.04 14.60 -35.66
C VAL A 380 9.06 15.26 -34.76
N ILE A 381 8.64 16.20 -33.92
CA ILE A 381 9.54 16.91 -33.02
C ILE A 381 9.65 16.21 -31.67
N LYS A 382 10.83 16.24 -31.06
CA LYS A 382 11.10 15.62 -29.75
C LYS A 382 11.19 16.66 -28.64
N ASP A 383 10.76 16.29 -27.45
CA ASP A 383 11.07 17.02 -26.23
C ASP A 383 12.54 16.80 -25.83
N ILE A 384 13.28 17.89 -25.55
CA ILE A 384 14.41 17.78 -24.62
C ILE A 384 13.80 17.55 -23.24
N VAL A 385 13.87 16.30 -22.80
CA VAL A 385 13.95 15.89 -21.39
C VAL A 385 12.92 16.56 -20.46
N SER A 386 11.75 15.93 -20.27
CA SER A 386 11.17 15.94 -18.93
C SER A 386 12.05 15.03 -18.08
N VAL A 387 12.86 15.59 -17.18
CA VAL A 387 13.48 14.77 -16.14
C VAL A 387 12.35 14.21 -15.31
N ASP A 388 12.19 12.89 -15.31
CA ASP A 388 11.26 12.24 -14.42
C ASP A 388 11.75 12.39 -12.97
N ARG A 389 10.86 12.89 -12.12
CA ARG A 389 11.11 13.24 -10.71
C ARG A 389 10.17 12.49 -9.77
N GLU A 390 9.25 11.70 -10.31
CA GLU A 390 8.34 10.92 -9.47
C GLU A 390 9.09 9.68 -8.99
N LYS A 391 8.81 9.27 -7.75
CA LYS A 391 9.47 8.11 -7.17
C LYS A 391 8.67 6.86 -7.49
N PRO A 392 9.34 5.71 -7.70
CA PRO A 392 8.65 4.45 -7.87
C PRO A 392 7.89 4.03 -6.61
N VAL A 393 6.82 3.25 -6.77
CA VAL A 393 5.98 2.73 -5.68
C VAL A 393 6.28 1.25 -5.48
N ILE A 394 6.68 0.85 -4.27
CA ILE A 394 6.88 -0.56 -3.90
C ILE A 394 5.65 -1.09 -3.15
N THR A 395 5.17 -2.27 -3.53
CA THR A 395 4.11 -3.03 -2.84
C THR A 395 4.68 -4.33 -2.28
N LEU A 396 4.59 -4.57 -0.97
CA LEU A 396 4.99 -5.83 -0.36
C LEU A 396 3.98 -6.94 -0.71
N LEU A 397 4.47 -8.13 -1.05
CA LEU A 397 3.62 -9.32 -1.23
C LEU A 397 3.53 -10.10 0.09
N GLY A 398 2.34 -10.51 0.54
CA GLY A 398 2.16 -11.22 1.81
C GLY A 398 2.31 -10.33 3.06
N ASP A 399 2.38 -10.97 4.23
CA ASP A 399 2.19 -10.29 5.52
C ASP A 399 3.36 -9.43 5.98
N ASN A 400 3.04 -8.40 6.76
CA ASN A 400 3.97 -7.55 7.49
C ASN A 400 3.23 -7.03 8.73
N LEU A 401 3.49 -7.46 9.95
CA LEU A 401 4.58 -8.27 10.56
C LEU A 401 4.53 -9.79 10.27
N ILE A 402 5.70 -10.45 10.21
CA ILE A 402 5.82 -11.94 10.21
C ILE A 402 6.46 -12.39 11.51
N ASN A 403 5.90 -13.42 12.15
CA ASN A 403 6.45 -14.06 13.34
C ASN A 403 7.04 -15.43 12.98
N LEU A 404 8.21 -15.76 13.53
CA LEU A 404 8.90 -17.04 13.35
C LEU A 404 9.42 -17.53 14.70
N TYR A 405 9.57 -18.84 14.87
CA TYR A 405 10.37 -19.41 15.94
C TYR A 405 11.82 -19.64 15.51
N VAL A 406 12.72 -19.69 16.49
CA VAL A 406 14.14 -19.99 16.27
C VAL A 406 14.29 -21.29 15.47
N GLY A 407 14.96 -21.18 14.32
CA GLY A 407 15.22 -22.29 13.41
C GLY A 407 14.11 -22.56 12.38
N GLU A 408 12.99 -21.85 12.42
CA GLU A 408 11.95 -21.99 11.39
C GLU A 408 12.41 -21.44 10.04
N GLU A 409 12.03 -22.15 8.97
CA GLU A 409 12.30 -21.71 7.61
C GLU A 409 11.48 -20.47 7.29
N TYR A 410 12.16 -19.45 6.76
CA TYR A 410 11.52 -18.24 6.26
C TYR A 410 11.66 -18.14 4.74
N VAL A 411 10.51 -18.18 4.06
CA VAL A 411 10.45 -17.89 2.62
C VAL A 411 9.86 -16.50 2.43
N ASP A 412 10.66 -15.64 1.82
CA ASP A 412 10.22 -14.27 1.56
C ASP A 412 9.25 -14.21 0.38
N ALA A 413 8.05 -13.70 0.62
CA ALA A 413 7.02 -13.49 -0.40
C ALA A 413 7.39 -12.38 -1.40
N GLY A 414 8.41 -11.55 -1.12
CA GLY A 414 8.94 -10.56 -2.05
C GLY A 414 8.13 -9.25 -2.09
N ALA A 415 8.28 -8.49 -3.18
CA ALA A 415 7.63 -7.21 -3.41
C ALA A 415 7.54 -6.93 -4.92
N THR A 416 6.62 -6.07 -5.33
CA THR A 416 6.52 -5.52 -6.70
C THR A 416 6.79 -4.02 -6.70
N ALA A 417 7.21 -3.46 -7.83
CA ALA A 417 7.46 -2.02 -7.97
C ALA A 417 6.97 -1.48 -9.32
N ILE A 418 6.23 -0.37 -9.29
CA ILE A 418 5.74 0.34 -10.47
C ILE A 418 6.18 1.80 -10.42
N ASP A 419 6.58 2.32 -11.56
CA ASP A 419 6.91 3.72 -11.80
C ASP A 419 5.99 4.33 -12.87
N ASN A 420 5.80 5.65 -12.83
CA ASN A 420 4.93 6.37 -13.76
C ASN A 420 5.50 6.47 -15.19
N VAL A 421 6.83 6.46 -15.35
CA VAL A 421 7.51 6.53 -16.65
C VAL A 421 8.12 5.19 -17.05
N ASP A 422 8.76 4.49 -16.12
CA ASP A 422 9.45 3.22 -16.38
C ASP A 422 8.53 1.99 -16.37
N GLY A 423 7.28 2.14 -15.90
CA GLY A 423 6.33 1.03 -15.79
C GLY A 423 6.72 0.03 -14.69
N ASP A 424 6.63 -1.27 -14.97
CA ASP A 424 6.98 -2.31 -13.99
C ASP A 424 8.50 -2.44 -13.88
N ILE A 425 9.02 -2.11 -12.69
CA ILE A 425 10.43 -2.20 -12.35
C ILE A 425 10.68 -3.18 -11.20
N THR A 426 9.78 -4.13 -10.98
CA THR A 426 9.87 -5.16 -9.92
C THR A 426 11.21 -5.88 -9.92
N ASP A 427 11.73 -6.23 -11.08
CA ASP A 427 13.01 -6.94 -11.23
C ASP A 427 14.23 -6.10 -10.80
N LYS A 428 14.07 -4.78 -10.61
CA LYS A 428 15.11 -3.87 -10.11
C LYS A 428 15.15 -3.76 -8.59
N ILE A 429 14.22 -4.39 -7.86
CA ILE A 429 14.19 -4.35 -6.41
C ILE A 429 15.45 -5.03 -5.84
N ILE A 430 16.18 -4.29 -5.01
CA ILE A 430 17.29 -4.79 -4.22
C ILE A 430 16.78 -5.11 -2.82
N LYS A 431 16.93 -6.37 -2.42
CA LYS A 431 16.61 -6.85 -1.08
C LYS A 431 17.86 -6.79 -0.19
N ILE A 432 17.75 -6.11 0.93
CA ILE A 432 18.78 -6.02 1.97
C ILE A 432 18.19 -6.65 3.23
N SER A 433 18.87 -7.65 3.79
CA SER A 433 18.38 -8.36 4.97
C SER A 433 19.53 -8.67 5.93
N ASN A 434 19.28 -8.47 7.22
CA ASN A 434 20.12 -8.96 8.31
C ASN A 434 19.43 -10.10 9.09
N LEU A 435 18.41 -10.74 8.50
CA LEU A 435 17.61 -11.76 9.15
C LEU A 435 18.49 -12.92 9.64
N ASN A 436 18.41 -13.21 10.93
CA ASN A 436 19.00 -14.40 11.52
C ASN A 436 17.91 -15.21 12.22
N ILE A 437 17.40 -16.23 11.52
CA ILE A 437 16.34 -17.12 12.02
C ILE A 437 16.79 -17.97 13.23
N ASN A 438 18.10 -18.07 13.49
CA ASN A 438 18.63 -18.87 14.59
C ASN A 438 18.81 -18.08 15.89
N LYS A 439 18.45 -16.80 15.91
CA LYS A 439 18.59 -15.95 17.09
C LYS A 439 17.32 -15.11 17.28
N PRO A 440 16.72 -15.10 18.49
CA PRO A 440 15.58 -14.25 18.77
C PRO A 440 15.88 -12.78 18.53
N GLY A 441 14.86 -12.05 18.05
CA GLY A 441 14.91 -10.62 17.84
C GLY A 441 14.08 -10.17 16.64
N THR A 442 13.91 -8.85 16.54
CA THR A 442 13.22 -8.23 15.42
C THR A 442 14.22 -7.85 14.33
N TYR A 443 14.06 -8.47 13.17
CA TYR A 443 14.85 -8.25 11.96
C TYR A 443 14.07 -7.47 10.91
N LYS A 444 14.80 -6.87 9.97
CA LYS A 444 14.21 -6.06 8.90
C LYS A 444 14.74 -6.53 7.56
N ILE A 445 13.81 -6.73 6.63
CA ILE A 445 14.12 -6.90 5.22
C ILE A 445 13.74 -5.59 4.54
N GLU A 446 14.72 -4.87 4.03
CA GLU A 446 14.52 -3.63 3.30
C GLU A 446 14.54 -3.90 1.79
N TYR A 447 13.48 -3.50 1.11
CA TYR A 447 13.36 -3.52 -0.35
C TYR A 447 13.60 -2.12 -0.84
N VAL A 448 14.60 -1.95 -1.71
CA VAL A 448 14.98 -0.67 -2.29
C VAL A 448 14.86 -0.78 -3.80
N VAL A 449 14.21 0.18 -4.43
CA VAL A 449 14.15 0.25 -5.89
C VAL A 449 14.54 1.65 -6.35
N SER A 450 15.15 1.72 -7.53
CA SER A 450 15.47 2.98 -8.20
C SER A 450 15.00 2.90 -9.65
N ASP A 451 14.34 3.96 -10.11
CA ASP A 451 13.99 4.12 -11.52
C ASP A 451 15.25 4.48 -12.36
N PHE A 452 15.09 4.60 -13.67
CA PHE A 452 16.15 4.98 -14.60
C PHE A 452 16.58 6.45 -14.46
N SER A 453 15.75 7.31 -13.87
CA SER A 453 16.03 8.73 -13.61
C SER A 453 16.76 8.98 -12.28
N GLY A 454 16.92 7.94 -11.46
CA GLY A 454 17.61 7.95 -10.18
C GLY A 454 16.72 8.25 -8.97
N ASN A 455 15.39 8.36 -9.12
CA ASN A 455 14.52 8.48 -7.95
C ASN A 455 14.41 7.13 -7.24
N LYS A 456 14.35 7.17 -5.90
CA LYS A 456 14.46 5.96 -5.05
C LYS A 456 13.34 5.89 -4.04
N THR A 457 12.88 4.67 -3.81
CA THR A 457 11.94 4.31 -2.74
C THR A 457 12.48 3.11 -1.96
N SER A 458 12.19 3.06 -0.67
CA SER A 458 12.37 1.85 0.12
C SER A 458 11.17 1.55 1.01
N ILE A 459 10.92 0.26 1.26
CA ILE A 459 9.93 -0.25 2.20
C ILE A 459 10.53 -1.40 3.00
N LYS A 460 10.05 -1.61 4.23
CA LYS A 460 10.59 -2.63 5.15
C LYS A 460 9.53 -3.66 5.52
N ARG A 461 9.90 -4.93 5.44
CA ARG A 461 9.20 -6.02 6.09
C ARG A 461 9.86 -6.32 7.43
N ILE A 462 9.05 -6.45 8.47
CA ILE A 462 9.49 -6.76 9.82
C ILE A 462 9.31 -8.26 10.05
N ILE A 463 10.36 -8.91 10.54
CA ILE A 463 10.37 -10.32 10.93
C ILE A 463 10.70 -10.39 12.41
N ASP A 464 9.82 -10.96 13.22
CA ASP A 464 10.02 -11.16 14.65
C ASP A 464 10.33 -12.64 14.93
N VAL A 465 11.60 -12.94 15.24
CA VAL A 465 12.04 -14.30 15.57
C VAL A 465 11.97 -14.47 17.09
N ARG A 466 11.26 -15.49 17.55
CA ARG A 466 11.00 -15.78 18.97
C ARG A 466 11.58 -17.13 19.35
N GLU A 467 11.92 -17.32 20.62
CA GLU A 467 12.14 -18.67 21.11
C GLU A 467 10.79 -19.39 21.21
N LYS A 468 10.77 -20.67 20.85
CA LYS A 468 9.62 -21.51 21.13
C LYS A 468 9.51 -21.68 22.64
N SER A 469 8.34 -21.40 23.21
CA SER A 469 8.19 -21.56 24.65
C SER A 469 8.29 -23.03 25.05
N ILE A 470 8.86 -23.21 26.24
CA ILE A 470 9.08 -24.49 26.90
C ILE A 470 7.92 -24.87 27.81
N ALA A 471 6.71 -24.43 27.46
CA ALA A 471 5.49 -24.66 28.22
C ALA A 471 5.32 -26.15 28.57
N ASN A 472 5.06 -26.41 29.85
CA ASN A 472 4.78 -27.76 30.32
C ASN A 472 3.59 -28.36 29.59
N ALA A 473 3.78 -29.58 29.09
CA ALA A 473 2.72 -30.34 28.47
C ALA A 473 1.55 -30.58 29.45
N PRO A 474 0.30 -30.61 28.97
CA PRO A 474 -0.84 -30.89 29.81
C PRO A 474 -0.79 -32.30 30.40
N ILE A 475 -1.00 -32.41 31.71
CA ILE A 475 -1.15 -33.70 32.39
C ILE A 475 -2.63 -34.03 32.46
N LEU A 476 -3.08 -35.02 31.69
CA LEU A 476 -4.48 -35.44 31.71
C LEU A 476 -4.78 -36.30 32.95
N ALA A 477 -5.87 -35.99 33.63
CA ALA A 477 -6.49 -36.90 34.58
C ALA A 477 -7.04 -38.15 33.86
N GLU A 478 -7.16 -39.27 34.58
CA GLU A 478 -7.74 -40.50 34.04
C GLU A 478 -9.15 -40.23 33.46
N GLY A 479 -9.39 -40.64 32.22
CA GLY A 479 -10.69 -40.44 31.56
C GLY A 479 -10.90 -39.06 30.91
N MET A 480 -9.99 -38.09 31.10
CA MET A 480 -10.01 -36.87 30.29
C MET A 480 -9.58 -37.15 28.86
N ILE A 481 -10.31 -36.55 27.93
CA ILE A 481 -10.10 -36.69 26.49
C ILE A 481 -9.57 -35.35 25.96
N PRO A 482 -8.36 -35.30 25.40
CA PRO A 482 -7.85 -34.09 24.76
C PRO A 482 -8.69 -33.77 23.52
N ILE A 483 -8.99 -32.48 23.31
CA ILE A 483 -9.83 -32.01 22.21
C ILE A 483 -9.18 -30.82 21.49
N LYS A 484 -9.42 -30.72 20.18
CA LYS A 484 -9.04 -29.55 19.36
C LYS A 484 -10.21 -29.07 18.52
N TRP A 485 -10.19 -27.79 18.16
CA TRP A 485 -11.18 -27.21 17.26
C TRP A 485 -10.77 -27.44 15.81
N ASN A 486 -11.67 -27.94 14.96
CA ASN A 486 -11.38 -28.19 13.54
C ASN A 486 -11.91 -27.10 12.58
N GLY A 487 -12.38 -25.98 13.13
CA GLY A 487 -13.06 -24.92 12.38
C GLY A 487 -14.58 -24.93 12.51
N THR A 488 -15.19 -26.04 12.94
CA THR A 488 -16.66 -26.17 13.07
C THR A 488 -17.10 -26.81 14.37
N THR A 489 -16.30 -27.74 14.91
CA THR A 489 -16.64 -28.44 16.16
C THR A 489 -15.39 -28.88 16.91
N TRP A 490 -15.57 -29.25 18.18
CA TRP A 490 -14.53 -29.87 19.00
C TRP A 490 -14.44 -31.35 18.67
N VAL A 491 -13.27 -31.78 18.22
CA VAL A 491 -12.97 -33.18 17.91
C VAL A 491 -11.95 -33.73 18.91
N ASN A 492 -12.02 -35.02 19.19
CA ASN A 492 -11.02 -35.70 20.01
C ASN A 492 -9.66 -35.67 19.30
N THR A 493 -8.59 -35.51 20.06
CA THR A 493 -7.21 -35.59 19.57
C THR A 493 -6.36 -36.50 20.47
N SER A 494 -5.04 -36.40 20.44
CA SER A 494 -4.08 -37.19 21.20
C SER A 494 -2.96 -36.32 21.75
N LEU A 495 -2.25 -36.79 22.77
CA LEU A 495 -1.10 -36.09 23.36
C LEU A 495 0.06 -35.86 22.37
N SER A 496 0.12 -36.65 21.30
CA SER A 496 1.15 -36.54 20.25
C SER A 496 0.76 -35.63 19.09
N ASP A 497 -0.48 -35.10 19.07
CA ASP A 497 -0.94 -34.22 18.00
C ASP A 497 -0.34 -32.82 18.18
N SER A 498 0.49 -32.41 17.23
CA SER A 498 1.14 -31.09 17.23
C SER A 498 0.16 -29.93 17.07
N GLU A 499 -1.07 -30.18 16.61
CA GLU A 499 -2.13 -29.16 16.48
C GLU A 499 -3.04 -29.08 17.72
N TRP A 500 -2.74 -29.83 18.79
CA TRP A 500 -3.58 -29.79 19.99
C TRP A 500 -3.43 -28.47 20.76
N TYR A 501 -2.21 -27.95 20.86
CA TYR A 501 -1.92 -26.66 21.46
C TYR A 501 -0.60 -26.09 20.92
N ASN A 502 -0.54 -24.77 20.89
CA ASN A 502 0.66 -24.00 20.64
C ASN A 502 0.54 -22.67 21.38
N TYR A 503 1.08 -22.62 22.60
CA TYR A 503 0.93 -21.45 23.47
C TYR A 503 1.49 -20.17 22.85
N ASP A 504 2.56 -20.29 22.08
CA ASP A 504 3.19 -19.16 21.41
C ASP A 504 2.32 -18.56 20.29
N GLU A 505 1.35 -19.34 19.77
CA GLU A 505 0.32 -18.90 18.83
C GLU A 505 -1.02 -18.62 19.55
N MET A 506 -1.00 -18.46 20.87
CA MET A 506 -2.18 -18.24 21.72
C MET A 506 -3.19 -19.40 21.64
N MET A 507 -2.76 -20.60 21.25
CA MET A 507 -3.59 -21.81 21.17
C MET A 507 -3.39 -22.68 22.40
N TRP A 508 -4.34 -22.66 23.32
CA TRP A 508 -4.22 -23.34 24.61
C TRP A 508 -4.78 -24.76 24.56
N ALA A 509 -4.18 -25.69 25.32
CA ALA A 509 -4.64 -27.06 25.33
C ALA A 509 -6.01 -27.19 25.99
N ASN A 510 -6.94 -27.84 25.29
CA ASN A 510 -8.28 -28.10 25.77
C ASN A 510 -8.50 -29.60 25.96
N ALA A 511 -9.27 -29.97 26.97
CA ALA A 511 -9.70 -31.34 27.21
C ALA A 511 -11.16 -31.35 27.69
N LYS A 512 -11.81 -32.50 27.57
CA LYS A 512 -13.14 -32.72 28.14
C LYS A 512 -13.18 -33.95 29.03
N THR A 513 -14.02 -33.90 30.04
CA THR A 513 -14.42 -35.06 30.84
C THR A 513 -15.53 -35.85 30.13
N ALA A 514 -15.81 -37.07 30.61
CA ALA A 514 -16.78 -37.97 29.98
C ALA A 514 -18.21 -37.38 29.92
N ASP A 515 -18.52 -36.50 30.87
CA ASP A 515 -19.78 -35.79 30.98
C ASP A 515 -19.92 -34.58 30.01
N GLY A 516 -18.86 -34.29 29.24
CA GLY A 516 -18.78 -33.19 28.29
C GLY A 516 -18.21 -31.88 28.84
N SER A 517 -17.93 -31.78 30.14
CA SER A 517 -17.36 -30.56 30.74
C SER A 517 -15.96 -30.28 30.18
N MET A 518 -15.70 -29.02 29.83
CA MET A 518 -14.51 -28.58 29.11
C MET A 518 -13.52 -27.84 30.02
N TRP A 519 -12.24 -28.12 29.81
CA TRP A 519 -11.14 -27.63 30.63
C TRP A 519 -10.03 -27.07 29.75
N VAL A 520 -9.32 -26.07 30.26
CA VAL A 520 -8.16 -25.45 29.63
C VAL A 520 -6.94 -25.62 30.52
N TRP A 521 -5.82 -26.07 29.94
CA TRP A 521 -4.57 -26.24 30.67
C TRP A 521 -3.83 -24.92 30.79
N ILE A 522 -3.47 -24.58 32.02
CA ILE A 522 -2.64 -23.44 32.39
C ILE A 522 -1.25 -24.00 32.77
N PRO A 523 -0.23 -23.88 31.90
CA PRO A 523 1.10 -24.34 32.24
C PRO A 523 1.72 -23.48 33.34
N ARG A 524 2.57 -24.07 34.18
CA ARG A 524 3.36 -23.35 35.19
C ARG A 524 4.21 -22.27 34.52
N TYR A 525 4.23 -21.09 35.14
CA TYR A 525 5.06 -19.99 34.69
C TYR A 525 5.52 -19.09 35.83
N ILE A 526 6.54 -18.29 35.51
CA ILE A 526 6.96 -17.10 36.25
C ILE A 526 6.50 -15.84 35.52
N TYR A 527 6.26 -14.76 36.25
CA TYR A 527 5.79 -13.50 35.67
C TYR A 527 6.53 -12.29 36.22
N ARG A 528 6.43 -11.18 35.47
CA ARG A 528 6.77 -9.84 35.94
C ARG A 528 5.88 -8.80 35.25
N ILE A 529 5.56 -7.72 35.97
CA ILE A 529 4.85 -6.58 35.40
C ILE A 529 5.90 -5.61 34.85
N THR A 530 5.83 -5.35 33.55
CA THR A 530 6.84 -4.55 32.82
C THR A 530 6.46 -3.08 32.66
N SER A 531 5.18 -2.75 32.83
CA SER A 531 4.70 -1.36 32.85
C SER A 531 3.30 -1.29 33.45
N GLY A 532 2.89 -0.08 33.86
CA GLY A 532 1.52 0.13 34.36
C GLY A 532 1.25 -0.51 35.72
N TRP A 533 2.28 -0.76 36.53
CA TRP A 533 2.12 -1.24 37.90
C TRP A 533 1.17 -0.32 38.68
N HIS A 534 0.11 -0.89 39.27
CA HIS A 534 -1.02 -0.18 39.90
C HIS A 534 -1.71 0.91 39.05
N SER A 535 -1.52 0.94 37.73
CA SER A 535 -2.17 1.93 36.87
C SER A 535 -3.55 1.45 36.45
N SER A 536 -4.58 2.24 36.73
CA SER A 536 -5.94 1.85 36.37
C SER A 536 -6.20 1.80 34.86
N SER A 537 -5.35 2.33 33.99
CA SER A 537 -5.59 2.38 32.54
C SER A 537 -4.54 1.67 31.70
N THR A 538 -3.42 1.27 32.29
CA THR A 538 -2.29 0.68 31.56
C THR A 538 -1.69 -0.46 32.37
N GLY A 539 -1.28 -1.55 31.72
CA GLY A 539 -0.68 -2.70 32.39
C GLY A 539 -0.15 -3.69 31.36
N THR A 540 1.08 -4.16 31.54
CA THR A 540 1.65 -5.24 30.72
C THR A 540 2.34 -6.26 31.62
N ILE A 541 2.14 -7.54 31.30
CA ILE A 541 2.74 -8.66 32.00
C ILE A 541 3.57 -9.45 31.01
N GLU A 542 4.80 -9.74 31.39
CA GLU A 542 5.59 -10.76 30.71
C GLU A 542 5.48 -12.06 31.48
N VAL A 543 5.22 -13.14 30.74
CA VAL A 543 5.17 -14.50 31.26
C VAL A 543 6.30 -15.32 30.64
N GLN A 544 6.97 -16.13 31.45
CA GLN A 544 7.90 -17.14 30.98
C GLN A 544 7.48 -18.49 31.56
N PHE A 545 7.15 -19.44 30.68
CA PHE A 545 6.78 -20.78 31.13
C PHE A 545 7.98 -21.51 31.73
N SER A 546 7.69 -22.28 32.77
CA SER A 546 8.65 -23.10 33.50
C SER A 546 8.86 -24.45 32.82
N LYS A 547 9.99 -25.11 33.08
CA LYS A 547 10.30 -26.47 32.58
C LYS A 547 10.18 -27.46 33.72
N GLY A 548 9.13 -28.28 33.68
CA GLY A 548 8.69 -29.01 34.85
C GLY A 548 8.36 -28.03 35.98
N ILE A 549 9.03 -28.20 37.12
CA ILE A 549 8.95 -27.30 38.29
C ILE A 549 10.12 -26.31 38.36
N ASP A 550 11.01 -26.31 37.36
CA ASP A 550 12.17 -25.43 37.32
C ASP A 550 11.82 -24.06 36.73
N ASP A 551 11.96 -23.03 37.56
CA ASP A 551 11.68 -21.63 37.25
C ASP A 551 12.95 -20.84 36.81
N THR A 552 14.10 -21.48 36.63
CA THR A 552 15.42 -20.79 36.47
C THR A 552 15.91 -20.58 35.04
N LEU A 553 15.10 -20.91 34.04
CA LEU A 553 15.48 -21.15 32.64
C LEU A 553 16.29 -20.03 31.94
N GLY A 554 17.62 -20.19 31.93
CA GLY A 554 18.54 -19.52 30.99
C GLY A 554 19.65 -18.63 31.57
N GLY A 555 19.67 -18.38 32.88
CA GLY A 555 20.75 -17.62 33.52
C GLY A 555 20.26 -16.68 34.61
N THR A 556 20.82 -16.83 35.80
CA THR A 556 20.59 -16.07 37.05
C THR A 556 19.28 -15.26 37.09
N VAL A 557 18.15 -15.97 37.05
CA VAL A 557 16.91 -15.37 37.57
C VAL A 557 17.14 -15.26 39.07
N THR A 558 17.44 -14.06 39.55
CA THR A 558 17.43 -13.79 40.99
C THR A 558 15.96 -13.89 41.43
N LEU A 559 15.50 -15.11 41.73
CA LEU A 559 14.21 -15.35 42.36
C LEU A 559 14.28 -14.73 43.75
N VAL A 560 13.67 -13.56 43.91
CA VAL A 560 13.72 -12.89 45.20
C VAL A 560 12.49 -13.29 46.01
N ASN A 561 12.71 -14.18 46.98
CA ASN A 561 11.83 -14.34 48.12
C ASN A 561 12.14 -13.22 49.13
N THR A 562 11.87 -11.96 48.77
CA THR A 562 12.01 -10.82 49.69
C THR A 562 10.64 -10.31 50.09
N GLY A 563 10.40 -10.32 51.40
CA GLY A 563 9.44 -9.42 51.99
C GLY A 563 9.77 -7.98 51.58
N ARG A 564 8.79 -7.37 50.89
CA ARG A 564 8.62 -5.94 50.55
C ARG A 564 9.47 -5.35 49.41
N ALA A 565 8.72 -4.95 48.35
CA ALA A 565 8.85 -3.88 47.35
C ALA A 565 10.20 -3.55 46.67
N THR A 566 10.27 -3.85 45.37
CA THR A 566 10.76 -3.05 44.20
C THR A 566 10.51 -3.95 42.98
N ASP A 567 10.03 -3.55 41.81
CA ASP A 567 9.56 -2.33 41.19
C ASP A 567 8.91 -2.73 39.83
N SER A 568 8.60 -1.75 38.99
CA SER A 568 8.09 -1.91 37.63
C SER A 568 9.14 -2.37 36.59
N ASN A 569 10.29 -2.95 36.96
CA ASN A 569 11.40 -3.19 36.01
C ASN A 569 12.39 -4.34 36.35
N GLY A 570 11.93 -5.55 36.71
CA GLY A 570 12.68 -6.73 36.22
C GLY A 570 12.79 -8.02 37.04
N THR A 571 12.18 -8.14 38.23
CA THR A 571 12.30 -9.40 39.00
C THR A 571 11.17 -10.38 38.64
N TRP A 572 11.55 -11.55 38.14
CA TRP A 572 10.61 -12.64 37.89
C TRP A 572 10.12 -13.28 39.19
N THR A 573 8.81 -13.53 39.26
CA THR A 573 8.14 -14.14 40.42
C THR A 573 7.49 -15.47 40.02
N SER A 574 7.72 -16.52 40.79
CA SER A 574 6.99 -17.79 40.66
C SER A 574 5.53 -17.61 41.03
N HIS A 575 4.63 -18.07 40.17
CA HIS A 575 3.21 -17.90 40.38
C HIS A 575 2.68 -18.93 41.40
N PRO A 576 2.07 -18.52 42.52
CA PRO A 576 1.69 -19.43 43.62
C PRO A 576 0.56 -20.40 43.28
N ALA A 577 -0.21 -20.12 42.23
CA ALA A 577 -1.24 -21.04 41.71
C ALA A 577 -0.71 -22.45 41.40
N PHE A 578 0.60 -22.58 41.14
CA PHE A 578 1.24 -23.84 40.81
C PHE A 578 1.90 -24.53 42.02
N THR A 579 1.56 -24.13 43.24
CA THR A 579 1.91 -24.84 44.48
C THR A 579 0.62 -25.23 45.19
N PHE A 580 0.36 -26.53 45.31
CA PHE A 580 -0.89 -27.05 45.87
C PHE A 580 -0.63 -28.00 47.03
N GLY A 581 -0.91 -27.56 48.26
CA GLY A 581 -0.68 -28.37 49.46
C GLY A 581 0.80 -28.72 49.70
N GLY A 582 1.71 -27.87 49.21
CA GLY A 582 3.16 -28.11 49.26
C GLY A 582 3.69 -28.92 48.07
N VAL A 583 2.84 -29.37 47.14
CA VAL A 583 3.23 -30.02 45.90
C VAL A 583 3.39 -28.98 44.80
N GLU A 584 4.57 -28.94 44.18
CA GLU A 584 4.83 -28.09 43.02
C GLU A 584 4.25 -28.74 41.76
N LEU A 585 3.35 -28.03 41.10
CA LEU A 585 2.64 -28.47 39.89
C LEU A 585 3.33 -27.93 38.65
N THR A 586 3.27 -28.70 37.57
CA THR A 586 3.71 -28.27 36.22
C THR A 586 2.64 -27.45 35.48
N GLY A 587 1.42 -27.40 36.03
CA GLY A 587 0.28 -26.63 35.54
C GLY A 587 -1.01 -27.08 36.21
N ILE A 588 -2.13 -26.45 35.86
CA ILE A 588 -3.46 -26.74 36.39
C ILE A 588 -4.51 -26.76 35.27
N TRP A 589 -5.59 -27.52 35.45
CA TRP A 589 -6.77 -27.43 34.59
C TRP A 589 -7.77 -26.46 35.17
N VAL A 590 -8.22 -25.52 34.35
CA VAL A 590 -9.25 -24.54 34.71
C VAL A 590 -10.49 -24.79 33.87
N GLY A 591 -11.67 -24.71 34.49
CA GLY A 591 -12.93 -24.76 33.77
C GLY A 591 -12.97 -23.73 32.63
N LYS A 592 -13.23 -24.19 31.40
CA LYS A 592 -13.22 -23.33 30.20
C LYS A 592 -14.27 -22.23 30.27
N PHE A 593 -15.44 -22.56 30.80
CA PHE A 593 -16.57 -21.66 30.99
C PHE A 593 -16.86 -21.52 32.49
N GLU A 594 -17.69 -20.54 32.85
CA GLU A 594 -18.25 -20.51 34.20
C GLU A 594 -19.03 -21.83 34.48
N SER A 595 -19.04 -22.27 35.74
CA SER A 595 -19.78 -23.48 36.10
C SER A 595 -21.27 -23.26 35.88
N SER A 596 -21.92 -24.21 35.20
CA SER A 596 -23.30 -24.13 34.70
C SER A 596 -24.25 -25.05 35.45
N ASN A 597 -25.54 -24.72 35.40
CA ASN A 597 -26.63 -25.57 35.90
C ASN A 597 -27.49 -26.06 34.72
N ASP A 598 -27.33 -27.33 34.37
CA ASP A 598 -28.12 -28.02 33.34
C ASP A 598 -29.28 -28.84 33.92
N GLY A 599 -29.56 -28.69 35.22
CA GLY A 599 -30.56 -29.48 35.94
C GLY A 599 -30.05 -30.84 36.45
N SER A 600 -28.82 -31.23 36.14
CA SER A 600 -28.24 -32.51 36.61
C SER A 600 -27.81 -32.50 38.09
N ASN A 601 -27.80 -31.32 38.73
CA ASN A 601 -27.27 -31.10 40.08
C ASN A 601 -25.78 -31.50 40.24
N ASN A 602 -25.06 -31.57 39.12
CA ASN A 602 -23.63 -31.79 39.04
C ASN A 602 -22.97 -30.57 38.37
N VAL A 603 -21.72 -30.29 38.72
CA VAL A 603 -20.99 -29.16 38.15
C VAL A 603 -20.79 -29.42 36.65
N LYS A 604 -21.22 -28.49 35.80
CA LYS A 604 -21.04 -28.56 34.35
C LYS A 604 -20.21 -27.41 33.85
N ILE A 605 -19.32 -27.67 32.90
CA ILE A 605 -18.46 -26.63 32.32
C ILE A 605 -18.64 -26.66 30.80
N VAL A 606 -19.78 -26.16 30.34
CA VAL A 606 -20.21 -26.23 28.94
C VAL A 606 -20.79 -24.89 28.52
N PRO A 607 -20.68 -24.50 27.23
CA PRO A 607 -21.25 -23.25 26.74
C PRO A 607 -22.76 -23.34 26.52
N GLY A 608 -23.44 -22.19 26.48
CA GLY A 608 -24.85 -22.06 26.12
C GLY A 608 -25.83 -22.47 27.23
N VAL A 609 -25.32 -22.87 28.40
CA VAL A 609 -26.11 -23.22 29.59
C VAL A 609 -26.07 -22.06 30.57
N ILE A 610 -27.11 -21.91 31.39
CA ILE A 610 -27.14 -20.85 32.40
C ILE A 610 -26.11 -21.16 33.49
N SER A 611 -25.28 -20.17 33.84
CA SER A 611 -24.35 -20.26 34.96
C SER A 611 -25.06 -20.71 36.24
N TRP A 612 -24.41 -21.58 37.02
CA TRP A 612 -24.96 -22.09 38.27
C TRP A 612 -24.86 -21.02 39.35
N ARG A 613 -25.96 -20.29 39.49
CA ARG A 613 -26.11 -19.17 40.40
C ARG A 613 -27.04 -19.50 41.56
N TYR A 614 -27.14 -18.57 42.50
CA TYR A 614 -27.94 -18.73 43.73
C TYR A 614 -27.44 -19.94 44.52
N ILE A 615 -26.17 -19.89 44.88
CA ILE A 615 -25.51 -20.94 45.63
C ILE A 615 -24.53 -20.29 46.59
N SER A 616 -24.53 -20.73 47.85
CA SER A 616 -23.60 -20.23 48.86
C SER A 616 -22.19 -20.78 48.63
N VAL A 617 -21.17 -20.09 49.16
CA VAL A 617 -19.77 -20.54 49.11
C VAL A 617 -19.63 -21.96 49.66
N ASN A 618 -20.31 -22.29 50.75
CA ASN A 618 -20.30 -23.63 51.35
C ASN A 618 -20.80 -24.70 50.37
N ASN A 619 -21.89 -24.42 49.66
CA ASN A 619 -22.46 -25.37 48.71
C ASN A 619 -21.60 -25.48 47.44
N ILE A 620 -21.02 -24.37 46.97
CA ILE A 620 -20.06 -24.38 45.87
C ILE A 620 -18.88 -25.29 46.20
N PHE A 621 -18.24 -25.05 47.35
CA PHE A 621 -17.07 -25.81 47.79
C PHE A 621 -17.37 -27.32 47.80
N ASN A 622 -18.48 -27.71 48.44
CA ASN A 622 -18.88 -29.11 48.51
C ASN A 622 -19.21 -29.71 47.13
N LYS A 623 -19.84 -28.94 46.24
CA LYS A 623 -20.17 -29.40 44.88
C LYS A 623 -18.92 -29.62 44.05
N VAL A 624 -17.95 -28.72 44.09
CA VAL A 624 -16.70 -28.90 43.35
C VAL A 624 -15.88 -30.05 43.95
N ARG A 625 -15.80 -30.18 45.27
CA ARG A 625 -15.16 -31.34 45.92
C ARG A 625 -15.80 -32.67 45.56
N SER A 626 -17.11 -32.70 45.35
CA SER A 626 -17.81 -33.93 44.95
C SER A 626 -17.43 -34.42 43.56
N MET A 627 -16.79 -33.58 42.72
CA MET A 627 -16.40 -33.99 41.37
C MET A 627 -15.36 -35.11 41.38
N GLU A 628 -14.37 -35.04 42.29
CA GLU A 628 -13.28 -36.00 42.44
C GLU A 628 -13.74 -37.45 42.59
N THR A 629 -14.85 -37.66 43.30
CA THR A 629 -15.37 -39.00 43.61
C THR A 629 -16.52 -39.42 42.70
N ASN A 630 -16.93 -38.56 41.76
CA ASN A 630 -18.10 -38.81 40.93
C ASN A 630 -17.70 -39.36 39.55
N SER A 631 -18.04 -40.62 39.32
CA SER A 631 -17.70 -41.34 38.08
C SER A 631 -18.28 -40.73 36.79
N ILE A 632 -19.26 -39.82 36.85
CA ILE A 632 -19.83 -39.19 35.64
C ILE A 632 -18.78 -38.44 34.82
N TYR A 633 -17.76 -37.89 35.48
CA TYR A 633 -16.69 -37.14 34.82
C TYR A 633 -15.66 -38.06 34.14
N GLY A 634 -15.74 -39.37 34.40
CA GLY A 634 -14.86 -40.38 33.80
C GLY A 634 -13.61 -40.69 34.62
N TRP A 635 -13.45 -40.11 35.81
CA TRP A 635 -12.37 -40.45 36.74
C TRP A 635 -12.42 -41.95 37.10
N GLY A 636 -11.27 -42.62 37.13
CA GLY A 636 -11.19 -44.01 37.58
C GLY A 636 -11.40 -44.15 39.09
N THR A 637 -11.66 -45.38 39.55
CA THR A 637 -11.89 -45.68 40.98
C THR A 637 -10.63 -45.57 41.86
N SER A 638 -9.48 -45.25 41.27
CA SER A 638 -8.21 -45.22 41.98
C SER A 638 -7.94 -43.88 42.68
N GLY A 639 -8.58 -42.77 42.28
CA GLY A 639 -8.45 -41.44 42.90
C GLY A 639 -7.04 -40.86 42.97
N ASN A 640 -6.02 -41.60 42.53
CA ASN A 640 -4.63 -41.26 42.73
C ASN A 640 -4.24 -40.17 41.74
N GLY A 641 -3.97 -38.97 42.24
CA GLY A 641 -3.34 -37.89 41.51
C GLY A 641 -4.27 -36.88 40.85
N ILE A 642 -5.54 -36.79 41.25
CA ILE A 642 -6.46 -35.69 40.87
C ILE A 642 -7.02 -34.99 42.10
N ASP A 643 -7.19 -33.68 42.03
CA ASP A 643 -7.79 -32.90 43.12
C ASP A 643 -8.64 -31.75 42.53
N THR A 644 -9.97 -31.87 42.64
CA THR A 644 -10.92 -30.85 42.16
C THR A 644 -11.31 -29.89 43.27
N HIS A 645 -11.15 -28.58 43.07
CA HIS A 645 -11.47 -27.59 44.10
C HIS A 645 -12.04 -26.31 43.48
N MET A 646 -12.74 -25.55 44.32
CA MET A 646 -13.24 -24.23 43.96
C MET A 646 -12.06 -23.31 43.72
N MET A 647 -12.12 -22.52 42.65
CA MET A 647 -11.00 -21.66 42.25
C MET A 647 -10.60 -20.70 43.38
N LYS A 648 -9.30 -20.61 43.63
CA LYS A 648 -8.68 -19.64 44.54
C LYS A 648 -8.40 -18.30 43.84
N ASN A 649 -8.09 -17.26 44.62
CA ASN A 649 -7.78 -15.95 44.04
C ASN A 649 -6.46 -15.97 43.27
N THR A 650 -5.44 -16.66 43.82
CA THR A 650 -4.17 -16.93 43.14
C THR A 650 -4.37 -17.67 41.81
N GLU A 651 -5.29 -18.61 41.70
CA GLU A 651 -5.57 -19.31 40.44
C GLU A 651 -6.30 -18.42 39.43
N TRP A 652 -7.14 -17.47 39.89
CA TRP A 652 -7.67 -16.42 39.01
C TRP A 652 -6.56 -15.57 38.43
N GLY A 653 -5.67 -15.07 39.30
CA GLY A 653 -4.56 -14.21 38.89
C GLY A 653 -3.71 -14.91 37.85
N ALA A 654 -3.52 -16.23 37.97
CA ALA A 654 -2.83 -17.02 36.96
C ALA A 654 -3.48 -16.93 35.57
N VAL A 655 -4.81 -17.05 35.52
CA VAL A 655 -5.57 -16.97 34.26
C VAL A 655 -5.62 -15.53 33.73
N ALA A 656 -5.90 -14.57 34.62
CA ALA A 656 -6.03 -13.16 34.28
C ALA A 656 -4.71 -12.59 33.74
N TYR A 657 -3.58 -12.94 34.35
CA TYR A 657 -2.25 -12.51 33.90
C TYR A 657 -1.91 -13.04 32.53
N LEU A 658 -2.16 -14.33 32.28
CA LEU A 658 -1.95 -14.90 30.97
C LEU A 658 -2.80 -14.21 29.91
N SER A 659 -4.03 -13.83 30.23
CA SER A 659 -4.91 -13.10 29.30
C SER A 659 -4.35 -11.75 28.87
N LYS A 660 -3.49 -11.13 29.70
CA LYS A 660 -2.81 -9.85 29.40
C LYS A 660 -1.33 -10.01 28.99
N SER A 661 -0.84 -11.23 28.93
CA SER A 661 0.52 -11.56 28.50
C SER A 661 0.62 -11.70 26.97
N GLN A 662 1.82 -12.01 26.47
CA GLN A 662 2.04 -12.34 25.07
C GLN A 662 1.32 -13.62 24.59
N TYR A 663 0.76 -14.41 25.51
CA TYR A 663 0.02 -15.64 25.23
C TYR A 663 -1.52 -15.47 25.28
N GLY A 664 -1.99 -14.24 25.53
CA GLY A 664 -3.41 -13.90 25.68
C GLY A 664 -3.88 -12.86 24.66
N ASN A 665 -5.11 -12.37 24.85
CA ASN A 665 -5.69 -11.31 24.03
C ASN A 665 -4.96 -9.98 24.28
N PRO A 666 -4.37 -9.34 23.26
CA PRO A 666 -3.70 -8.05 23.46
C PRO A 666 -4.66 -6.94 23.92
N ASN A 667 -5.95 -7.09 23.63
CA ASN A 667 -7.02 -6.19 24.03
C ASN A 667 -7.74 -6.71 25.28
N GLU A 668 -8.49 -5.83 25.92
CA GLU A 668 -9.39 -6.21 27.01
C GLU A 668 -10.46 -7.22 26.55
N ILE A 669 -10.77 -8.17 27.43
CA ILE A 669 -11.71 -9.25 27.15
C ILE A 669 -13.13 -8.69 27.09
N TRP A 670 -13.88 -9.06 26.05
CA TRP A 670 -15.27 -8.61 25.92
C TRP A 670 -16.15 -9.18 27.02
N ASN A 671 -17.11 -8.36 27.45
CA ASN A 671 -18.06 -8.70 28.49
C ASN A 671 -19.06 -9.77 27.97
N ASN A 672 -19.33 -10.81 28.76
CA ASN A 672 -20.53 -11.62 28.63
C ASN A 672 -21.73 -10.78 29.10
N SER A 673 -22.33 -10.04 28.16
CA SER A 673 -23.43 -9.11 28.44
C SER A 673 -24.83 -9.78 28.52
N ASN A 674 -24.89 -11.12 28.47
CA ASN A 674 -26.14 -11.85 28.29
C ASN A 674 -27.05 -11.79 29.53
N THR A 675 -28.29 -11.32 29.36
CA THR A 675 -29.23 -11.16 30.50
C THR A 675 -29.62 -12.44 31.23
N SER A 676 -29.39 -13.62 30.65
CA SER A 676 -29.65 -14.91 31.28
C SER A 676 -28.41 -15.53 31.96
N ASN A 677 -27.24 -14.88 31.88
CA ASN A 677 -25.95 -15.45 32.27
C ASN A 677 -25.70 -16.80 31.60
N LYS A 678 -25.93 -16.87 30.29
CA LYS A 678 -25.52 -18.04 29.53
C LYS A 678 -24.01 -18.04 29.38
N THR A 679 -23.39 -19.16 29.65
CA THR A 679 -21.95 -19.36 29.53
C THR A 679 -21.49 -19.36 28.08
N GLY A 680 -20.25 -18.95 27.83
CA GLY A 680 -19.69 -18.91 26.48
C GLY A 680 -20.41 -17.91 25.56
N CYS A 681 -20.89 -16.81 26.13
CA CYS A 681 -21.49 -15.72 25.37
C CYS A 681 -20.55 -14.50 25.39
N ALA A 682 -20.48 -13.79 24.26
CA ALA A 682 -19.93 -12.44 24.21
C ALA A 682 -21.03 -11.42 23.90
N GLY A 683 -20.89 -10.23 24.47
CA GLY A 683 -21.66 -9.06 24.10
C GLY A 683 -21.17 -8.40 22.82
N SER A 684 -21.55 -7.13 22.65
CA SER A 684 -21.10 -6.28 21.53
C SER A 684 -19.77 -5.56 21.76
N GLY A 685 -19.15 -5.69 22.95
CA GLY A 685 -17.92 -5.00 23.32
C GLY A 685 -17.49 -5.22 24.78
N VAL A 686 -16.36 -4.62 25.17
CA VAL A 686 -15.83 -4.64 26.55
C VAL A 686 -16.76 -3.96 27.56
N ASN A 687 -17.50 -2.93 27.13
CA ASN A 687 -18.45 -2.18 27.94
C ASN A 687 -19.92 -2.44 27.54
N ALA A 688 -20.21 -3.59 26.91
CA ALA A 688 -21.58 -3.95 26.55
C ALA A 688 -22.45 -4.08 27.81
N THR A 689 -23.66 -3.51 27.79
CA THR A 689 -24.56 -3.52 28.96
C THR A 689 -25.90 -4.13 28.60
N ASN A 690 -26.32 -5.13 29.39
CA ASN A 690 -27.70 -5.64 29.43
C ASN A 690 -28.28 -6.04 28.05
N GLU A 691 -27.61 -6.97 27.38
CA GLU A 691 -28.01 -7.43 26.04
C GLU A 691 -28.69 -8.80 26.14
N SER A 692 -29.79 -9.00 25.40
CA SER A 692 -30.38 -10.35 25.22
C SER A 692 -29.58 -11.21 24.25
N ILE A 693 -28.59 -10.62 23.58
CA ILE A 693 -27.75 -11.24 22.57
C ILE A 693 -26.73 -12.14 23.28
N CYS A 694 -26.51 -13.31 22.71
CA CYS A 694 -25.39 -14.18 23.05
C CYS A 694 -24.64 -14.43 21.75
N ASN A 695 -23.54 -13.72 21.52
CA ASN A 695 -22.62 -14.11 20.46
C ASN A 695 -21.90 -15.37 20.96
N GLU A 696 -22.29 -16.53 20.42
CA GLU A 696 -21.79 -17.81 20.88
C GLU A 696 -20.27 -17.90 20.74
N TYR A 697 -19.61 -18.54 21.70
CA TYR A 697 -18.16 -18.59 21.88
C TYR A 697 -17.33 -18.90 20.62
N HIS A 698 -17.88 -19.62 19.64
CA HIS A 698 -17.19 -20.02 18.41
C HIS A 698 -17.37 -19.04 17.24
N THR A 699 -18.11 -17.95 17.44
CA THR A 699 -18.33 -16.90 16.44
C THR A 699 -17.22 -15.86 16.48
N THR A 700 -17.12 -15.03 15.42
CA THR A 700 -16.13 -13.94 15.33
C THR A 700 -16.20 -12.95 16.50
N ASP A 701 -17.40 -12.68 17.03
CA ASP A 701 -17.57 -11.83 18.20
C ASP A 701 -17.46 -12.63 19.50
N GLY A 702 -17.94 -13.88 19.53
CA GLY A 702 -17.84 -14.79 20.67
C GLY A 702 -16.41 -14.93 21.19
N VAL A 703 -15.45 -15.17 20.29
CA VAL A 703 -14.04 -15.40 20.67
C VAL A 703 -13.38 -14.19 21.34
N LYS A 704 -13.95 -12.99 21.23
CA LYS A 704 -13.44 -11.78 21.88
C LYS A 704 -13.68 -11.78 23.40
N ALA A 705 -14.63 -12.59 23.89
CA ALA A 705 -14.82 -12.86 25.32
C ALA A 705 -13.87 -13.95 25.85
N SER A 706 -12.94 -14.44 25.03
CA SER A 706 -11.93 -15.41 25.42
C SER A 706 -10.64 -14.74 25.89
N THR A 707 -9.95 -15.36 26.86
CA THR A 707 -8.62 -14.93 27.33
C THR A 707 -7.55 -14.89 26.25
N THR A 708 -7.71 -15.61 25.14
CA THR A 708 -6.74 -15.68 24.05
C THR A 708 -7.18 -14.93 22.79
N GLY A 709 -8.39 -14.37 22.77
CA GLY A 709 -8.99 -13.79 21.56
C GLY A 709 -9.33 -14.81 20.48
N ASN A 710 -9.28 -16.11 20.79
CA ASN A 710 -9.65 -17.21 19.90
C ASN A 710 -10.46 -18.28 20.67
N ILE A 711 -10.82 -19.38 20.00
CA ILE A 711 -11.71 -20.38 20.59
C ILE A 711 -11.08 -21.20 21.73
N THR A 712 -9.75 -21.21 21.86
CA THR A 712 -9.04 -22.12 22.77
C THR A 712 -8.91 -21.61 24.19
N GLY A 713 -9.06 -20.30 24.42
CA GLY A 713 -8.93 -19.69 25.75
C GLY A 713 -10.12 -19.94 26.68
N ILE A 714 -10.06 -19.32 27.85
CA ILE A 714 -11.09 -19.37 28.89
C ILE A 714 -12.11 -18.26 28.63
N TYR A 715 -13.39 -18.56 28.86
CA TYR A 715 -14.52 -17.66 28.64
C TYR A 715 -15.17 -17.27 29.96
N ASP A 716 -16.02 -16.24 29.90
CA ASP A 716 -16.80 -15.73 31.03
C ASP A 716 -15.90 -15.16 32.14
N MET A 717 -14.71 -14.65 31.75
CA MET A 717 -13.77 -13.98 32.67
C MET A 717 -14.16 -12.51 32.92
N SER A 718 -14.89 -11.92 31.98
CA SER A 718 -15.42 -10.56 32.03
C SER A 718 -16.93 -10.67 31.80
N GLY A 719 -17.74 -10.30 32.79
CA GLY A 719 -19.19 -10.38 32.68
C GLY A 719 -19.83 -11.71 33.10
N GLY A 720 -21.13 -11.85 32.79
CA GLY A 720 -21.94 -13.00 33.19
C GLY A 720 -22.38 -12.92 34.64
N ALA A 721 -22.11 -13.98 35.41
CA ALA A 721 -22.32 -13.98 36.85
C ALA A 721 -21.04 -13.63 37.60
N TRP A 722 -21.19 -12.92 38.72
CA TRP A 722 -20.12 -12.78 39.69
C TRP A 722 -19.67 -14.15 40.18
N GLU A 723 -18.38 -14.46 40.10
CA GLU A 723 -17.88 -15.75 40.56
C GLU A 723 -17.35 -15.62 41.99
N TYR A 724 -17.86 -16.45 42.92
CA TYR A 724 -17.21 -16.60 44.22
C TYR A 724 -15.86 -17.28 44.08
N LEU A 725 -14.92 -16.83 44.90
CA LEU A 725 -13.60 -17.43 45.08
C LEU A 725 -13.53 -18.17 46.42
N SER A 726 -12.71 -19.22 46.47
CA SER A 726 -12.28 -19.81 47.73
C SER A 726 -11.21 -18.94 48.37
N ALA A 727 -11.59 -17.72 48.73
CA ALA A 727 -10.70 -16.71 49.27
C ALA A 727 -11.46 -15.79 50.24
N TYR A 728 -10.83 -15.42 51.36
CA TYR A 728 -11.46 -14.57 52.37
C TYR A 728 -10.47 -13.84 53.29
N VAL A 729 -10.94 -12.77 53.94
CA VAL A 729 -10.25 -12.12 55.06
C VAL A 729 -10.65 -12.82 56.37
N ASP A 730 -9.66 -13.28 57.14
CA ASP A 730 -9.91 -14.00 58.40
C ASP A 730 -10.16 -13.03 59.56
N ASN A 731 -11.33 -12.40 59.53
CA ASN A 731 -11.79 -11.45 60.55
C ASN A 731 -12.67 -12.10 61.64
N SER A 732 -12.74 -13.43 61.67
CA SER A 732 -13.61 -14.18 62.59
C SER A 732 -15.09 -13.81 62.52
N HIS A 733 -15.55 -13.17 61.43
CA HIS A 733 -16.96 -12.82 61.27
C HIS A 733 -17.81 -14.09 61.09
N VAL A 734 -19.04 -14.09 61.62
CA VAL A 734 -19.96 -15.24 61.61
C VAL A 734 -20.30 -15.75 60.21
N TYR A 735 -20.12 -14.93 59.17
CA TYR A 735 -20.38 -15.30 57.78
C TYR A 735 -19.35 -16.26 57.17
N LEU A 736 -18.14 -16.34 57.73
CA LEU A 736 -17.16 -17.36 57.34
C LEU A 736 -17.70 -18.77 57.63
N THR A 737 -18.30 -18.96 58.80
CA THR A 737 -18.89 -20.24 59.19
C THR A 737 -20.32 -20.41 58.68
N VAL A 738 -21.18 -19.39 58.72
CA VAL A 738 -22.59 -19.54 58.29
C VAL A 738 -22.72 -19.83 56.80
N TYR A 739 -21.91 -19.18 55.96
CA TYR A 739 -22.08 -19.27 54.50
C TYR A 739 -20.96 -20.01 53.78
N GLY A 740 -19.84 -20.31 54.45
CA GLY A 740 -18.68 -20.96 53.86
C GLY A 740 -17.99 -21.96 54.76
N GLU A 741 -18.69 -22.55 55.74
CA GLU A 741 -18.10 -23.44 56.77
C GLU A 741 -17.10 -24.45 56.20
N SER A 742 -17.51 -25.19 55.17
CA SER A 742 -16.72 -26.28 54.59
C SER A 742 -15.40 -25.77 54.02
N ALA A 743 -15.40 -24.60 53.35
CA ALA A 743 -14.20 -23.96 52.86
C ALA A 743 -13.37 -23.34 54.02
N TYR A 744 -14.04 -22.72 55.00
CA TYR A 744 -13.38 -22.09 56.14
C TYR A 744 -12.63 -23.09 57.02
N ILE A 745 -13.15 -24.31 57.22
CA ILE A 745 -12.49 -25.35 58.01
C ILE A 745 -11.61 -26.30 57.18
N SER A 746 -11.64 -26.17 55.84
CA SER A 746 -10.85 -27.04 54.97
C SER A 746 -9.35 -26.84 55.15
N HIS A 747 -8.56 -27.76 54.59
CA HIS A 747 -7.12 -27.56 54.45
C HIS A 747 -6.82 -26.25 53.70
N SER A 748 -5.75 -25.56 54.09
CA SER A 748 -5.27 -24.33 53.45
C SER A 748 -4.99 -24.46 51.95
N LYS A 749 -4.77 -25.67 51.41
CA LYS A 749 -4.46 -25.85 49.98
C LYS A 749 -5.62 -25.43 49.06
N TYR A 750 -6.84 -25.42 49.61
CA TYR A 750 -8.07 -25.11 48.89
C TYR A 750 -8.52 -23.64 49.00
N LYS A 751 -7.74 -22.77 49.65
CA LYS A 751 -8.17 -21.40 49.91
C LYS A 751 -7.01 -20.41 50.02
N ASP A 752 -7.27 -19.17 49.63
CA ASP A 752 -6.40 -18.04 49.95
C ASP A 752 -6.96 -17.28 51.15
N VAL A 753 -6.15 -17.11 52.19
CA VAL A 753 -6.56 -16.46 53.43
C VAL A 753 -5.76 -15.19 53.61
N TYR A 754 -6.46 -14.08 53.82
CA TYR A 754 -5.89 -12.75 53.97
C TYR A 754 -5.94 -12.29 55.43
N GLU A 755 -4.88 -11.61 55.84
CA GLU A 755 -4.79 -11.00 57.17
C GLU A 755 -5.81 -9.85 57.31
N VAL A 756 -6.36 -9.70 58.52
CA VAL A 756 -7.24 -8.59 58.88
C VAL A 756 -6.44 -7.49 59.58
N ALA A 757 -6.65 -6.24 59.18
CA ALA A 757 -6.03 -5.10 59.84
C ALA A 757 -6.72 -4.79 61.18
N GLU A 758 -6.06 -4.03 62.07
CA GLU A 758 -6.65 -3.59 63.34
C GLU A 758 -8.01 -2.90 63.15
N THR A 759 -8.12 -2.11 62.07
CA THR A 759 -9.39 -1.58 61.60
C THR A 759 -9.82 -2.37 60.36
N ASP A 760 -10.74 -3.30 60.54
CA ASP A 760 -11.26 -4.16 59.47
C ASP A 760 -12.10 -3.37 58.45
N ASN A 761 -11.42 -2.77 57.48
CA ASN A 761 -12.01 -2.09 56.33
C ASN A 761 -11.17 -2.36 55.07
N GLN A 762 -11.75 -2.05 53.91
CA GLN A 762 -11.16 -2.33 52.60
C GLN A 762 -9.72 -1.80 52.47
N THR A 763 -9.50 -0.51 52.70
CA THR A 763 -8.20 0.14 52.51
C THR A 763 -7.14 -0.37 53.48
N GLU A 764 -7.50 -0.62 54.73
CA GLU A 764 -6.53 -1.10 55.73
C GLU A 764 -6.20 -2.59 55.53
N ASN A 765 -7.19 -3.44 55.24
CA ASN A 765 -6.94 -4.84 54.91
C ASN A 765 -6.10 -4.95 53.63
N TYR A 766 -6.32 -4.07 52.65
CA TYR A 766 -5.55 -4.04 51.41
C TYR A 766 -4.06 -3.73 51.64
N LYS A 767 -3.72 -2.90 52.64
CA LYS A 767 -2.31 -2.63 52.95
C LYS A 767 -1.56 -3.88 53.44
N LEU A 768 -2.27 -4.93 53.84
CA LEU A 768 -1.70 -6.21 54.27
C LEU A 768 -1.54 -7.20 53.10
N THR A 769 -2.19 -6.99 51.95
CA THR A 769 -2.12 -7.92 50.81
C THR A 769 -0.84 -7.83 49.98
N ILE A 770 0.09 -6.94 50.36
CA ILE A 770 1.40 -6.78 49.70
C ILE A 770 2.19 -8.11 49.62
N SER A 771 1.95 -9.04 50.55
CA SER A 771 2.56 -10.38 50.56
C SER A 771 1.86 -11.41 49.67
N SER A 772 0.64 -11.15 49.23
CA SER A 772 -0.20 -12.08 48.44
C SER A 772 0.02 -11.93 46.94
N LYS A 773 1.25 -12.18 46.48
CA LYS A 773 1.58 -12.08 45.05
C LYS A 773 0.79 -13.09 44.22
N GLY A 774 0.50 -12.78 42.96
CA GLY A 774 -0.10 -13.71 42.00
C GLY A 774 -1.62 -13.81 42.07
N ASP A 775 -2.27 -13.11 42.99
CA ASP A 775 -3.73 -13.06 43.10
C ASP A 775 -4.36 -11.89 42.32
N ALA A 776 -3.52 -11.08 41.67
CA ALA A 776 -3.86 -9.89 40.88
C ALA A 776 -4.44 -8.71 41.67
N LEU A 777 -4.96 -8.91 42.88
CA LEU A 777 -5.59 -7.85 43.67
C LEU A 777 -4.61 -6.74 44.02
N TYR A 778 -3.45 -7.09 44.58
CA TYR A 778 -2.45 -6.09 44.95
C TYR A 778 -1.73 -5.50 43.74
N GLU A 779 -1.47 -6.32 42.74
CA GLU A 779 -0.54 -5.99 41.66
C GLU A 779 -1.17 -5.10 40.57
N THR A 780 -2.50 -5.09 40.47
CA THR A 780 -3.24 -4.25 39.52
C THR A 780 -3.87 -3.01 40.15
N SER A 781 -4.09 -2.98 41.47
CA SER A 781 -4.70 -1.85 42.20
C SER A 781 -3.67 -1.07 43.02
N ASN A 782 -3.94 0.19 43.40
CA ASN A 782 -3.09 0.93 44.35
C ASN A 782 -3.69 1.09 45.76
N VAL A 783 -5.01 0.94 45.91
CA VAL A 783 -5.71 1.29 47.17
C VAL A 783 -6.69 0.24 47.67
N GLY A 784 -7.03 -0.78 46.87
CA GLY A 784 -7.97 -1.82 47.27
C GLY A 784 -9.41 -1.34 47.47
N THR A 785 -9.81 -0.27 46.78
CA THR A 785 -11.19 0.24 46.77
C THR A 785 -11.44 1.10 45.53
N GLY A 786 -12.66 1.05 44.99
CA GLY A 786 -13.04 1.83 43.81
C GLY A 786 -12.47 1.28 42.51
N SER A 787 -12.60 2.07 41.44
CA SER A 787 -12.22 1.72 40.06
C SER A 787 -10.73 1.94 39.81
N THR A 788 -9.88 1.27 40.59
CA THR A 788 -8.42 1.51 40.63
C THR A 788 -7.60 0.35 40.10
N SER A 789 -8.22 -0.77 39.72
CA SER A 789 -7.53 -1.83 38.99
C SER A 789 -7.42 -1.52 37.51
N TRP A 790 -6.61 -2.32 36.83
CA TRP A 790 -6.39 -2.24 35.39
C TRP A 790 -7.71 -2.20 34.61
N TYR A 791 -7.71 -1.46 33.50
CA TYR A 791 -8.89 -1.10 32.69
C TYR A 791 -9.96 -0.22 33.37
N GLY A 792 -9.72 0.21 34.60
CA GLY A 792 -10.68 0.93 35.42
C GLY A 792 -11.63 -0.01 36.15
N ASP A 793 -11.27 -1.29 36.23
CA ASP A 793 -12.01 -2.29 36.99
C ASP A 793 -12.04 -1.95 38.48
N TYR A 794 -13.14 -2.36 39.13
CA TYR A 794 -13.25 -2.29 40.57
C TYR A 794 -12.30 -3.25 41.26
N SER A 795 -11.74 -2.84 42.39
CA SER A 795 -10.86 -3.71 43.18
C SER A 795 -11.07 -3.51 44.66
N TYR A 796 -12.19 -4.00 45.17
CA TYR A 796 -12.56 -3.86 46.56
C TYR A 796 -12.05 -5.04 47.39
N MET A 797 -11.26 -4.71 48.40
CA MET A 797 -10.79 -5.66 49.39
C MET A 797 -11.91 -6.07 50.35
N ALA A 798 -12.01 -7.36 50.67
CA ALA A 798 -12.98 -7.88 51.64
C ALA A 798 -12.80 -7.26 53.06
N ASN A 799 -13.88 -7.23 53.83
CA ASN A 799 -13.93 -6.55 55.13
C ASN A 799 -14.92 -7.19 56.11
N ASN A 800 -15.06 -6.56 57.29
CA ASN A 800 -15.85 -7.02 58.44
C ASN A 800 -17.18 -7.69 58.10
N SER A 801 -18.07 -7.01 57.36
CA SER A 801 -19.40 -7.55 57.08
C SER A 801 -19.45 -8.43 55.82
N ASN A 802 -18.37 -8.51 55.06
CA ASN A 802 -18.31 -9.23 53.79
C ASN A 802 -16.93 -9.87 53.59
N PRO A 803 -16.68 -11.02 54.22
CA PRO A 803 -15.34 -11.57 54.28
C PRO A 803 -14.91 -12.35 53.02
N TRP A 804 -15.83 -12.74 52.14
CA TRP A 804 -15.54 -13.58 50.97
C TRP A 804 -15.30 -12.76 49.70
N PHE A 805 -14.38 -13.18 48.84
CA PHE A 805 -14.11 -12.52 47.56
C PHE A 805 -15.01 -13.01 46.42
N ILE A 806 -15.35 -12.09 45.52
CA ILE A 806 -15.99 -12.35 44.23
C ILE A 806 -15.23 -11.61 43.11
N ARG A 807 -15.43 -12.03 41.86
CA ARG A 807 -14.71 -11.50 40.69
C ARG A 807 -15.53 -11.54 39.39
N GLY A 808 -14.95 -11.04 38.31
CA GLY A 808 -15.45 -11.19 36.93
C GLY A 808 -16.59 -10.24 36.57
N GLY A 809 -17.39 -9.86 37.56
CA GLY A 809 -18.39 -8.83 37.44
C GLY A 809 -19.75 -9.29 36.90
N TYR A 810 -20.63 -8.31 36.68
CA TYR A 810 -21.99 -8.54 36.15
C TYR A 810 -22.18 -7.83 34.82
N TYR A 811 -22.96 -8.45 33.93
CA TYR A 811 -23.23 -8.00 32.56
C TYR A 811 -23.83 -6.58 32.41
N GLY A 812 -24.28 -5.94 33.49
CA GLY A 812 -25.02 -4.67 33.48
C GLY A 812 -24.18 -3.41 33.74
N SER A 813 -22.88 -3.52 33.95
CA SER A 813 -22.09 -2.44 34.57
C SER A 813 -20.68 -2.37 33.98
N GLY A 814 -20.46 -1.42 33.06
CA GLY A 814 -19.20 -1.27 32.30
C GLY A 814 -17.92 -1.43 33.13
N ALA A 815 -17.73 -0.62 34.18
CA ALA A 815 -16.57 -0.74 35.08
C ALA A 815 -16.70 -1.84 36.16
N SER A 816 -17.87 -2.48 36.30
CA SER A 816 -18.10 -3.62 37.20
C SER A 816 -18.13 -4.97 36.47
N ALA A 817 -17.42 -5.08 35.36
CA ALA A 817 -17.15 -6.30 34.62
C ALA A 817 -15.70 -6.26 34.13
N GLY A 818 -14.97 -7.36 34.26
CA GLY A 818 -13.58 -7.40 33.82
C GLY A 818 -12.75 -8.50 34.49
N PRO A 819 -11.66 -8.94 33.84
CA PRO A 819 -10.77 -9.97 34.40
C PRO A 819 -9.97 -9.47 35.62
N PHE A 820 -9.86 -8.16 35.83
CA PHE A 820 -9.21 -7.56 37.00
C PHE A 820 -10.22 -6.88 37.92
N ASN A 821 -11.49 -7.31 37.84
CA ASN A 821 -12.53 -6.87 38.72
C ASN A 821 -12.60 -7.75 39.98
N PHE A 822 -12.36 -7.13 41.13
CA PHE A 822 -12.41 -7.76 42.45
C PHE A 822 -13.43 -7.04 43.33
N GLU A 823 -14.26 -7.82 43.98
CA GLU A 823 -15.28 -7.37 44.91
C GLU A 823 -15.36 -8.33 46.10
N TYR A 824 -16.24 -8.02 47.05
CA TYR A 824 -16.46 -8.86 48.21
C TYR A 824 -17.96 -9.09 48.46
N PHE A 825 -18.27 -10.15 49.22
CA PHE A 825 -19.62 -10.40 49.70
C PHE A 825 -19.65 -11.26 50.97
N MET A 826 -20.84 -11.44 51.53
CA MET A 826 -21.06 -12.25 52.73
C MET A 826 -20.94 -13.77 52.51
N GLY A 827 -20.92 -14.25 51.26
CA GLY A 827 -20.85 -15.68 50.92
C GLY A 827 -22.20 -16.40 50.81
N ALA A 828 -23.31 -15.72 51.10
CA ALA A 828 -24.66 -16.27 51.08
C ALA A 828 -25.17 -16.57 49.66
N GLU A 829 -26.20 -17.41 49.59
CA GLU A 829 -27.09 -17.50 48.44
C GLU A 829 -27.97 -16.24 48.42
N PHE A 830 -27.59 -15.23 47.63
CA PHE A 830 -28.25 -13.92 47.61
C PHE A 830 -28.69 -13.51 46.20
N GLY A 831 -29.67 -12.59 46.13
CA GLY A 831 -30.40 -12.19 44.92
C GLY A 831 -29.59 -11.66 43.73
N GLY A 832 -28.27 -11.47 43.88
CA GLY A 832 -27.35 -11.07 42.81
C GLY A 832 -26.91 -12.20 41.87
N GLY A 833 -27.20 -13.46 42.20
CA GLY A 833 -26.92 -14.60 41.33
C GLY A 833 -25.42 -14.81 41.08
N TYR A 834 -24.66 -15.12 42.14
CA TYR A 834 -23.22 -15.42 42.08
C TYR A 834 -23.00 -16.89 41.66
N GLY A 835 -22.08 -17.12 40.72
CA GLY A 835 -21.62 -18.43 40.30
C GLY A 835 -20.20 -18.73 40.80
N PHE A 836 -19.47 -19.57 40.06
CA PHE A 836 -18.16 -20.07 40.46
C PHE A 836 -17.44 -20.80 39.32
N ARG A 837 -16.14 -21.06 39.54
CA ARG A 837 -15.32 -21.87 38.64
C ARG A 837 -14.64 -23.01 39.39
N ALA A 838 -14.58 -24.16 38.74
CA ALA A 838 -13.84 -25.32 39.21
C ALA A 838 -12.41 -25.33 38.64
N VAL A 839 -11.48 -25.83 39.45
CA VAL A 839 -10.09 -26.11 39.12
C VAL A 839 -9.80 -27.58 39.38
N LEU A 840 -8.95 -28.17 38.55
CA LEU A 840 -8.50 -29.54 38.68
C LEU A 840 -6.96 -29.55 38.66
N SER A 841 -6.38 -29.91 39.80
CA SER A 841 -4.95 -30.19 39.93
C SER A 841 -4.69 -31.66 39.62
N VAL A 842 -3.62 -31.94 38.87
CA VAL A 842 -3.23 -33.31 38.48
C VAL A 842 -1.72 -33.48 38.71
N GLY A 843 -1.30 -34.58 39.33
CA GLY A 843 0.10 -34.83 39.65
C GLY A 843 0.36 -35.97 40.63
N GLU A 844 1.58 -36.51 40.62
CA GLU A 844 2.00 -37.51 41.60
C GLU A 844 2.12 -36.90 43.00
N GLY A 845 1.49 -37.52 44.00
CA GLY A 845 1.54 -37.07 45.41
C GLY A 845 0.44 -36.08 45.83
N LEU A 846 -0.55 -35.84 44.97
CA LEU A 846 -1.77 -35.08 45.28
C LEU A 846 -2.82 -35.86 46.06
#